data_AF-E1ZY18-F1
#
_entry.id   AF-E1ZY18-F1
#
_cell.length_a   1.000
_cell.length_b   1.000
_cell.length_c   1.000
_cell.angle_alpha   90.00
_cell.angle_beta   90.00
_cell.angle_gamma   90.00
#
_symmetry.space_group_name_H-M   'P 1'
#
loop_
_entity.id
_entity.type
_entity.pdbx_description
1 polymer ?
#
loop_
_entity_poly.entity_id
_entity_poly.type
_entity_poly.pdbx_seq_one_letter_code
_entity_poly.pdbx_strand_id
1 'polypeptide(L)'
;MIWLLFLFIHEILSNNGNTILKNLGEKEYSLIKAKSSLPQHGKCWHMALQTLQDSCDKLNDYEHSLLALRLANCFLEDSGHITYDCHLNQLEDERRKCINEMGDRAFSVYNEFYIHATHICFFLNHEAWQSEIDNTINFSSKRTVDARVTLFSILSLNIVIERILVQYYNRTVPQSPDNKAQLLSTTWLYRNIALILCAITLICTYYYYKDKHLENCKTLQRIEQQLNVIQKTVAVSNNIEPIQTSTEESLQYIRQSLTSEEMDHLEGTHFDRLIPHLFVTLGASGDLAKKKIYPTLWWLFRDNLLPKPTTFIGYARSKLTVQQLREKCHPYMKVKSSEEEKYEEFWKLNHYVAGVYDKRDDFERLDRELQKYEQGQVAHRLFYLALPPSVFESVTLRLRLTCMGNKGWTRIIIEKPFGHDAISSQKLSENLASLFSEEQIYRIDHYLGKEMVQNLMTLRFGNRVFNPSWNRDNIASVQITFKEPFGTQGRGGYFDEFGIIRDVMQNHLLQILSLVAMEKPASCHPDDIRNEKVKVLRCIKELQLENVILGQYVGDPDAEDPEAHLGYLDDPTVPTSSNTPTFALAVLKINNERWDGVPFILRCGKALNERKAEVRIQYHDVPGDIFDGKPKRNEMVIRVQPGEALYIKMMTKSPGITFDMEETELDLTYGNRYKDLKLPDAYERLILDVFCGSQMHFVRNDELQEAWRIFTPLLHRIEKEKIQPVPYKYGSRGPKEADDMAKRNNFAYYGSYKWVKP
;
A
#
# COMPACT_ATOMS: atom_id res chain seq x y z
N MET A 1 16.76 -37.42 5.99
CA MET A 1 15.93 -36.38 6.64
C MET A 1 16.73 -35.15 7.08
N ILE A 2 17.92 -35.27 7.68
CA ILE A 2 18.75 -34.10 8.04
C ILE A 2 19.39 -33.40 6.81
N TRP A 3 19.51 -34.10 5.68
CA TRP A 3 20.01 -33.53 4.41
C TRP A 3 19.02 -32.60 3.68
N LEU A 4 17.72 -32.73 3.91
CA LEU A 4 16.70 -31.82 3.35
C LEU A 4 16.56 -30.52 4.15
N LEU A 5 17.02 -30.51 5.39
CA LEU A 5 17.03 -29.33 6.26
C LEU A 5 18.21 -28.39 5.99
N PHE A 6 19.30 -28.88 5.37
CA PHE A 6 20.44 -28.02 5.01
C PHE A 6 20.23 -27.25 3.70
N LEU A 7 19.51 -27.84 2.73
CA LEU A 7 19.10 -27.13 1.51
C LEU A 7 18.06 -26.04 1.81
N PHE A 8 17.22 -26.22 2.82
CA PHE A 8 16.20 -25.24 3.21
C PHE A 8 16.75 -24.04 4.01
N ILE A 9 17.93 -24.16 4.63
CA ILE A 9 18.53 -23.06 5.41
C ILE A 9 19.36 -22.12 4.51
N HIS A 10 19.79 -22.56 3.31
CA HIS A 10 20.48 -21.69 2.36
C HIS A 10 19.55 -20.65 1.72
N GLU A 11 18.24 -20.92 1.67
CA GLU A 11 17.25 -20.04 1.04
C GLU A 11 16.61 -19.01 2.01
N ILE A 12 16.78 -19.18 3.33
CA ILE A 12 15.99 -18.44 4.34
C ILE A 12 16.79 -17.34 5.06
N LEU A 13 18.07 -17.13 4.71
CA LEU A 13 18.88 -16.00 5.22
C LEU A 13 19.44 -15.10 4.10
N SER A 14 18.72 -14.94 3.00
CA SER A 14 18.99 -13.87 2.03
C SER A 14 18.11 -12.66 2.36
N ASN A 15 18.72 -11.63 2.94
CA ASN A 15 18.14 -10.28 3.02
C ASN A 15 17.82 -9.82 1.59
N ASN A 16 16.57 -9.43 1.28
CA ASN A 16 16.10 -9.09 -0.08
C ASN A 16 16.98 -8.06 -0.84
N GLY A 17 17.73 -7.20 -0.15
CA GLY A 17 18.67 -6.26 -0.78
C GLY A 17 19.92 -6.93 -1.37
N ASN A 18 20.44 -8.00 -0.75
CA ASN A 18 21.66 -8.67 -1.19
C ASN A 18 21.46 -9.45 -2.49
N THR A 19 20.27 -10.01 -2.71
CA THR A 19 19.94 -10.75 -3.94
C THR A 19 19.80 -9.83 -5.14
N ILE A 20 19.25 -8.62 -4.95
CA ILE A 20 19.15 -7.60 -6.00
C ILE A 20 20.54 -7.09 -6.38
N LEU A 21 21.37 -6.75 -5.39
CA LEU A 21 22.76 -6.30 -5.60
C LEU A 21 23.61 -7.37 -6.30
N LYS A 22 23.45 -8.64 -5.92
CA LYS A 22 24.12 -9.77 -6.57
C LYS A 22 23.73 -9.87 -8.06
N ASN A 23 22.43 -9.84 -8.36
CA ASN A 23 21.93 -9.98 -9.73
C ASN A 23 22.33 -8.80 -10.63
N LEU A 24 22.35 -7.58 -10.08
CA LEU A 24 22.86 -6.39 -10.78
C LEU A 24 24.35 -6.54 -11.07
N GLY A 25 25.15 -6.89 -10.06
CA GLY A 25 26.59 -7.10 -10.20
C GLY A 25 26.95 -8.21 -11.19
N GLU A 26 26.21 -9.32 -11.20
CA GLU A 26 26.39 -10.41 -12.16
C GLU A 26 26.16 -9.96 -13.60
N LYS A 27 25.10 -9.19 -13.83
CA LYS A 27 24.75 -8.65 -15.15
C LYS A 27 25.84 -7.69 -15.65
N GLU A 28 26.26 -6.75 -14.81
CA GLU A 28 27.29 -5.77 -15.13
C GLU A 28 28.65 -6.42 -15.38
N TYR A 29 29.04 -7.39 -14.54
CA TYR A 29 30.26 -8.18 -14.71
C TYR A 29 30.27 -8.96 -16.02
N SER A 30 29.15 -9.60 -16.37
CA SER A 30 28.99 -10.36 -17.61
C SER A 30 29.14 -9.47 -18.84
N LEU A 31 28.62 -8.24 -18.78
CA LEU A 31 28.78 -7.25 -19.86
C LEU A 31 30.24 -6.84 -20.05
N ILE A 32 30.96 -6.54 -18.96
CA ILE A 32 32.39 -6.18 -19.02
C ILE A 32 33.23 -7.36 -19.52
N LYS A 33 32.94 -8.58 -19.06
CA LYS A 33 33.61 -9.81 -19.50
C LYS A 33 33.38 -10.12 -20.99
N ALA A 34 32.18 -9.84 -21.50
CA ALA A 34 31.92 -9.94 -22.93
C ALA A 34 32.73 -8.91 -23.73
N LYS A 35 32.79 -7.65 -23.25
CA LYS A 35 33.58 -6.58 -23.89
C LYS A 35 35.09 -6.86 -23.88
N SER A 36 35.63 -7.44 -22.81
CA SER A 36 37.06 -7.77 -22.72
C SER A 36 37.51 -8.84 -23.72
N SER A 37 36.57 -9.59 -24.30
CA SER A 37 36.83 -10.64 -25.28
C SER A 37 36.87 -10.13 -26.74
N LEU A 38 36.64 -8.83 -26.98
CA LEU A 38 36.56 -8.25 -28.34
C LEU A 38 37.94 -7.84 -28.89
N PRO A 39 38.22 -8.01 -30.21
CA PRO A 39 39.56 -7.79 -30.78
C PRO A 39 40.04 -6.33 -30.83
N GLN A 40 39.12 -5.37 -31.03
CA GLN A 40 39.45 -3.97 -31.34
C GLN A 40 39.50 -3.07 -30.10
N HIS A 41 38.70 -3.36 -29.07
CA HIS A 41 38.60 -2.58 -27.82
C HIS A 41 38.77 -3.43 -26.54
N GLY A 42 38.95 -4.76 -26.66
CA GLY A 42 38.99 -5.66 -25.51
C GLY A 42 40.20 -5.47 -24.60
N LYS A 43 41.31 -4.88 -25.06
CA LYS A 43 42.51 -4.66 -24.22
C LYS A 43 42.26 -3.75 -23.02
N CYS A 44 41.56 -2.62 -23.21
CA CYS A 44 41.23 -1.70 -22.12
C CYS A 44 40.33 -2.41 -21.09
N TRP A 45 39.25 -3.02 -21.58
CA TRP A 45 38.30 -3.77 -20.76
C TRP A 45 38.92 -4.99 -20.06
N HIS A 46 39.89 -5.65 -20.67
CA HIS A 46 40.62 -6.78 -20.07
C HIS A 46 41.48 -6.33 -18.89
N MET A 47 42.20 -5.22 -19.04
CA MET A 47 43.02 -4.66 -17.96
C MET A 47 42.16 -4.12 -16.82
N ALA A 48 41.02 -3.49 -17.15
CA ALA A 48 40.04 -3.05 -16.15
C ALA A 48 39.42 -4.23 -15.40
N LEU A 49 39.05 -5.30 -16.10
CA LEU A 49 38.48 -6.53 -15.53
C LEU A 49 39.46 -7.24 -14.59
N GLN A 50 40.74 -7.33 -14.96
CA GLN A 50 41.77 -7.91 -14.11
C GLN A 50 41.99 -7.08 -12.84
N THR A 51 42.03 -5.75 -12.98
CA THR A 51 42.11 -4.84 -11.82
C THR A 51 40.90 -5.02 -10.89
N LEU A 52 39.71 -5.20 -11.46
CA LEU A 52 38.46 -5.47 -10.74
C LEU A 52 38.58 -6.75 -9.90
N GLN A 53 38.99 -7.85 -10.52
CA GLN A 53 39.15 -9.15 -9.84
C GLN A 53 40.20 -9.13 -8.72
N ASP A 54 41.29 -8.39 -8.90
CA ASP A 54 42.39 -8.33 -7.94
C ASP A 54 42.15 -7.35 -6.77
N SER A 55 41.24 -6.37 -6.93
CA SER A 55 41.10 -5.23 -6.01
C SER A 55 39.79 -5.20 -5.23
N CYS A 56 38.80 -6.05 -5.54
CA CYS A 56 37.50 -6.04 -4.86
C CYS A 56 37.57 -6.35 -3.36
N ASP A 57 38.63 -7.03 -2.89
CA ASP A 57 38.84 -7.34 -1.47
C ASP A 57 39.43 -6.15 -0.67
N LYS A 58 39.88 -5.09 -1.35
CA LYS A 58 40.61 -3.94 -0.75
C LYS A 58 39.92 -2.59 -0.97
N LEU A 59 38.73 -2.62 -1.57
CA LEU A 59 37.99 -1.46 -2.07
C LEU A 59 37.76 -0.39 -0.99
N ASN A 60 38.66 0.59 -0.94
CA ASN A 60 38.47 1.87 -0.25
C ASN A 60 38.07 2.95 -1.27
N ASP A 61 37.59 4.10 -0.81
CA ASP A 61 37.10 5.19 -1.68
C ASP A 61 38.11 5.59 -2.77
N TYR A 62 39.41 5.52 -2.46
CA TYR A 62 40.49 5.83 -3.39
C TYR A 62 40.61 4.78 -4.52
N GLU A 63 40.63 3.49 -4.17
CA GLU A 63 40.70 2.39 -5.15
C GLU A 63 39.43 2.29 -5.98
N HIS A 64 38.28 2.56 -5.35
CA HIS A 64 36.98 2.59 -6.00
C HIS A 64 36.89 3.68 -7.06
N SER A 65 37.29 4.90 -6.70
CA SER A 65 37.35 6.03 -7.63
C SER A 65 38.31 5.75 -8.80
N LEU A 66 39.47 5.14 -8.53
CA LEU A 66 40.44 4.78 -9.56
C LEU A 66 39.89 3.74 -10.55
N LEU A 67 39.17 2.74 -10.03
CA LEU A 67 38.55 1.68 -10.83
C LEU A 67 37.41 2.23 -11.70
N ALA A 68 36.56 3.08 -11.14
CA ALA A 68 35.48 3.76 -11.85
C ALA A 68 36.01 4.62 -13.01
N LEU A 69 37.10 5.37 -12.78
CA LEU A 69 37.75 6.17 -13.82
C LEU A 69 38.29 5.30 -14.97
N ARG A 70 38.88 4.15 -14.66
CA ARG A 70 39.40 3.22 -15.68
C ARG A 70 38.27 2.64 -16.54
N LEU A 71 37.16 2.22 -15.91
CA LEU A 71 35.99 1.70 -16.61
C LEU A 71 35.30 2.78 -17.47
N ALA A 72 35.16 3.99 -16.92
CA ALA A 72 34.61 5.13 -17.65
C ALA A 72 35.46 5.48 -18.88
N ASN A 73 36.79 5.50 -18.76
CA ASN A 73 37.67 5.73 -19.90
C ASN A 73 37.57 4.63 -20.97
N CYS A 74 37.50 3.35 -20.59
CA CYS A 74 37.28 2.29 -21.56
C CYS A 74 35.93 2.44 -22.29
N PHE A 75 34.89 2.92 -21.61
CA PHE A 75 33.59 3.19 -22.23
C PHE A 75 33.60 4.40 -23.16
N LEU A 76 34.25 5.49 -22.74
CA LEU A 76 34.37 6.71 -23.54
C LEU A 76 35.21 6.43 -24.81
N GLU A 77 36.31 5.68 -24.69
CA GLU A 77 37.14 5.27 -25.82
C GLU A 77 36.37 4.38 -26.81
N ASP A 78 35.64 3.37 -26.31
CA ASP A 78 34.78 2.47 -27.12
C ASP A 78 33.65 3.24 -27.83
N SER A 79 33.25 4.40 -27.29
CA SER A 79 32.21 5.27 -27.85
C SER A 79 32.76 6.42 -28.71
N GLY A 80 34.08 6.51 -28.92
CA GLY A 80 34.72 7.58 -29.70
C GLY A 80 34.69 8.96 -29.03
N HIS A 81 34.56 9.00 -27.70
CA HIS A 81 34.57 10.23 -26.90
C HIS A 81 35.94 10.50 -26.27
N ILE A 82 36.15 11.76 -25.85
CA ILE A 82 37.38 12.19 -25.18
C ILE A 82 37.48 11.48 -23.82
N THR A 83 38.63 10.85 -23.57
CA THR A 83 38.98 10.22 -22.29
C THR A 83 39.70 11.22 -21.38
N TYR A 84 39.67 10.96 -20.07
CA TYR A 84 40.26 11.84 -19.07
C TYR A 84 41.23 11.07 -18.18
N ASP A 85 42.50 11.49 -18.17
CA ASP A 85 43.57 10.78 -17.44
C ASP A 85 43.61 11.06 -15.94
N CYS A 86 42.46 11.36 -15.33
CA CYS A 86 42.35 11.66 -13.90
C CYS A 86 42.83 10.49 -13.01
N HIS A 87 42.83 9.27 -13.54
CA HIS A 87 43.34 8.08 -12.86
C HIS A 87 44.87 8.06 -12.70
N LEU A 88 45.61 8.93 -13.41
CA LEU A 88 47.07 9.05 -13.28
C LEU A 88 47.50 9.97 -12.12
N ASN A 89 46.60 10.81 -11.59
CA ASN A 89 46.91 11.72 -10.49
C ASN A 89 47.02 10.95 -9.17
N GLN A 90 48.20 10.99 -8.53
CA GLN A 90 48.46 10.28 -7.28
C GLN A 90 47.89 11.00 -6.04
N LEU A 91 47.74 12.33 -6.11
CA LEU A 91 47.13 13.14 -5.05
C LEU A 91 45.61 13.22 -5.22
N GLU A 92 44.86 13.03 -4.14
CA GLU A 92 43.40 12.98 -4.16
C GLU A 92 42.77 14.31 -4.59
N ASP A 93 43.32 15.44 -4.14
CA ASP A 93 42.82 16.77 -4.49
C ASP A 93 42.96 17.09 -5.98
N GLU A 94 44.08 16.69 -6.59
CA GLU A 94 44.31 16.86 -8.04
C GLU A 94 43.39 15.97 -8.87
N ARG A 95 43.08 14.76 -8.38
CA ARG A 95 42.11 13.87 -9.01
C ARG A 95 40.69 14.44 -8.93
N ARG A 96 40.26 14.91 -7.76
CA ARG A 96 38.93 15.54 -7.58
C ARG A 96 38.77 16.75 -8.49
N LYS A 97 39.80 17.59 -8.58
CA LYS A 97 39.80 18.72 -9.51
C LYS A 97 39.65 18.27 -10.96
N CYS A 98 40.40 17.26 -11.39
CA CYS A 98 40.30 16.69 -12.73
C CYS A 98 38.90 16.11 -13.03
N ILE A 99 38.27 15.42 -12.07
CA ILE A 99 36.91 14.90 -12.19
C ILE A 99 35.89 16.03 -12.36
N ASN A 100 36.02 17.11 -11.59
CA ASN A 100 35.12 18.27 -11.66
C ASN A 100 35.28 19.08 -12.96
N GLU A 101 36.38 18.91 -13.68
CA GLU A 101 36.64 19.55 -14.98
C GLU A 101 36.23 18.66 -16.18
N MET A 102 35.70 17.46 -15.93
CA MET A 102 35.15 16.60 -16.98
C MET A 102 33.90 17.21 -17.60
N GLY A 103 33.67 16.97 -18.89
CA GLY A 103 32.39 17.30 -19.51
C GLY A 103 31.25 16.47 -18.93
N ASP A 104 30.02 17.03 -18.92
CA ASP A 104 28.83 16.44 -18.27
C ASP A 104 28.63 14.95 -18.58
N ARG A 105 28.87 14.55 -19.83
CA ARG A 105 28.76 13.15 -20.26
C ARG A 105 29.82 12.24 -19.64
N ALA A 106 31.08 12.68 -19.58
CA ALA A 106 32.15 11.90 -18.97
C ALA A 106 31.98 11.79 -17.45
N PHE A 107 31.51 12.86 -16.80
CA PHE A 107 31.17 12.87 -15.38
C PHE A 107 30.00 11.93 -15.06
N SER A 108 28.95 11.95 -15.90
CA SER A 108 27.80 11.03 -15.77
C SER A 108 28.23 9.57 -15.92
N VAL A 109 29.03 9.24 -16.94
CA VAL A 109 29.56 7.88 -17.15
C VAL A 109 30.46 7.44 -15.99
N TYR A 110 31.28 8.34 -15.45
CA TYR A 110 32.08 8.07 -14.25
C TYR A 110 31.21 7.69 -13.04
N ASN A 111 30.15 8.45 -12.75
CA ASN A 111 29.24 8.15 -11.64
C ASN A 111 28.50 6.82 -11.83
N GLU A 112 28.09 6.49 -13.06
CA GLU A 112 27.49 5.19 -13.35
C GLU A 112 28.48 4.04 -13.08
N PHE A 113 29.71 4.13 -13.58
CA PHE A 113 30.72 3.09 -13.34
C PHE A 113 31.22 3.05 -11.91
N TYR A 114 31.10 4.14 -11.15
CA TYR A 114 31.31 4.15 -9.71
C TYR A 114 30.29 3.25 -9.01
N ILE A 115 29.02 3.37 -9.35
CA ILE A 115 27.97 2.50 -8.81
C ILE A 115 28.15 1.05 -9.28
N HIS A 116 28.43 0.83 -10.57
CA HIS A 116 28.62 -0.51 -11.12
C HIS A 116 29.80 -1.26 -10.48
N ALA A 117 30.92 -0.58 -10.20
CA ALA A 117 32.07 -1.19 -9.53
C ALA A 117 31.69 -1.78 -8.16
N THR A 118 30.80 -1.11 -7.42
CA THR A 118 30.28 -1.61 -6.13
C THR A 118 29.49 -2.90 -6.29
N HIS A 119 28.57 -2.93 -7.25
CA HIS A 119 27.72 -4.11 -7.49
C HIS A 119 28.54 -5.30 -7.96
N ILE A 120 29.47 -5.08 -8.90
CA ILE A 120 30.33 -6.14 -9.42
C ILE A 120 31.21 -6.71 -8.32
N CYS A 121 31.83 -5.87 -7.49
CA CYS A 121 32.65 -6.37 -6.38
C CYS A 121 31.82 -7.13 -5.34
N PHE A 122 30.59 -6.68 -5.07
CA PHE A 122 29.67 -7.43 -4.22
C PHE A 122 29.37 -8.83 -4.79
N PHE A 123 29.10 -8.92 -6.09
CA PHE A 123 28.89 -10.20 -6.78
C PHE A 123 30.11 -11.12 -6.71
N LEU A 124 31.31 -10.62 -7.03
CA LEU A 124 32.54 -11.42 -7.04
C LEU A 124 32.89 -11.96 -5.63
N ASN A 125 32.75 -11.12 -4.61
CA ASN A 125 33.01 -11.53 -3.23
C ASN A 125 31.95 -12.54 -2.74
N HIS A 126 30.71 -12.40 -3.19
CA HIS A 126 29.65 -13.37 -2.90
C HIS A 126 29.91 -14.73 -3.57
N GLU A 127 30.36 -14.77 -4.83
CA GLU A 127 30.70 -16.02 -5.52
C GLU A 127 31.91 -16.72 -4.89
N ALA A 128 32.93 -15.96 -4.47
CA ALA A 128 34.09 -16.50 -3.75
C ALA A 128 33.65 -17.14 -2.41
N TRP A 129 32.79 -16.45 -1.67
CA TRP A 129 32.22 -16.94 -0.41
C TRP A 129 31.37 -18.21 -0.58
N GLN A 130 30.50 -18.25 -1.60
CA GLN A 130 29.68 -19.43 -1.91
C GLN A 130 30.55 -20.64 -2.25
N SER A 131 31.58 -20.47 -3.06
CA SER A 131 32.53 -21.54 -3.41
C SER A 131 33.24 -22.11 -2.17
N GLU A 132 33.63 -21.26 -1.20
CA GLU A 132 34.26 -21.72 0.04
C GLU A 132 33.28 -22.50 0.94
N ILE A 133 32.01 -22.09 0.97
CA ILE A 133 30.94 -22.80 1.68
C ILE A 133 30.63 -24.15 1.05
N ASP A 134 30.43 -24.19 -0.27
CA ASP A 134 30.11 -25.42 -0.99
C ASP A 134 31.22 -26.46 -0.87
N ASN A 135 32.48 -26.02 -0.92
CA ASN A 135 33.63 -26.89 -0.66
C ASN A 135 33.62 -27.46 0.77
N THR A 136 33.26 -26.65 1.76
CA THR A 136 33.14 -27.07 3.17
C THR A 136 32.00 -28.06 3.38
N ILE A 137 30.84 -27.83 2.76
CA ILE A 137 29.65 -28.69 2.82
C ILE A 137 29.94 -30.04 2.14
N ASN A 138 30.50 -30.03 0.93
CA ASN A 138 30.83 -31.24 0.18
C ASN A 138 31.81 -32.13 0.93
N PHE A 139 32.78 -31.53 1.62
CA PHE A 139 33.74 -32.26 2.44
C PHE A 139 33.09 -32.92 3.67
N SER A 140 32.16 -32.22 4.33
CA SER A 140 31.39 -32.74 5.47
C SER A 140 30.45 -33.88 5.07
N SER A 141 29.88 -33.83 3.86
CA SER A 141 29.04 -34.88 3.29
C SER A 141 29.81 -36.18 3.07
N LYS A 142 30.95 -36.08 2.37
CA LYS A 142 31.81 -37.20 1.98
C LYS A 142 32.26 -38.04 3.18
N ARG A 143 32.50 -37.39 4.32
CA ARG A 143 32.80 -38.02 5.61
C ARG A 143 31.78 -39.08 6.05
N THR A 144 30.49 -38.79 5.87
CA THR A 144 29.43 -39.70 6.33
C THR A 144 29.17 -40.84 5.34
N VAL A 145 29.44 -40.60 4.06
CA VAL A 145 29.23 -41.59 2.99
C VAL A 145 30.34 -42.64 3.01
N ASP A 146 31.61 -42.24 3.04
CA ASP A 146 32.75 -43.18 2.97
C ASP A 146 32.75 -44.18 4.14
N ALA A 147 32.42 -43.71 5.34
CA ALA A 147 32.31 -44.56 6.53
C ALA A 147 31.15 -45.58 6.40
N ARG A 148 29.99 -45.12 5.93
CA ARG A 148 28.79 -45.97 5.79
C ARG A 148 28.96 -47.02 4.71
N VAL A 149 29.51 -46.66 3.56
CA VAL A 149 29.77 -47.59 2.44
C VAL A 149 30.76 -48.67 2.86
N THR A 150 31.83 -48.29 3.55
CA THR A 150 32.85 -49.25 4.01
C THR A 150 32.29 -50.21 5.06
N LEU A 151 31.58 -49.71 6.07
CA LEU A 151 30.94 -50.55 7.09
C LEU A 151 29.88 -51.48 6.49
N PHE A 152 29.06 -50.95 5.57
CA PHE A 152 28.06 -51.75 4.87
C PHE A 152 28.69 -52.88 4.05
N SER A 153 29.83 -52.61 3.41
CA SER A 153 30.57 -53.61 2.63
C SER A 153 31.13 -54.72 3.51
N ILE A 154 31.73 -54.38 4.66
CA ILE A 154 32.27 -55.35 5.63
C ILE A 154 31.15 -56.26 6.16
N LEU A 155 30.01 -55.66 6.58
CA LEU A 155 28.88 -56.40 7.11
C LEU A 155 28.20 -57.28 6.05
N SER A 156 28.08 -56.78 4.82
CA SER A 156 27.51 -57.54 3.69
C SER A 156 28.39 -58.74 3.34
N LEU A 157 29.71 -58.57 3.31
CA LEU A 157 30.64 -59.66 3.06
C LEU A 157 30.57 -60.72 4.17
N ASN A 158 30.44 -60.31 5.44
CA ASN A 158 30.24 -61.25 6.54
C ASN A 158 28.98 -62.10 6.35
N ILE A 159 27.85 -61.51 5.97
CA ILE A 159 26.61 -62.25 5.70
C ILE A 159 26.79 -63.27 4.56
N VAL A 160 27.52 -62.90 3.51
CA VAL A 160 27.81 -63.81 2.39
C VAL A 160 28.67 -64.97 2.85
N ILE A 161 29.74 -64.71 3.62
CA ILE A 161 30.62 -65.74 4.17
C ILE A 161 29.84 -66.69 5.08
N GLU A 162 28.98 -66.16 5.97
CA GLU A 162 28.12 -66.98 6.83
C GLU A 162 27.21 -67.90 6.00
N ARG A 163 26.59 -67.39 4.94
CA ARG A 163 25.74 -68.21 4.05
C ARG A 163 26.53 -69.30 3.33
N ILE A 164 27.73 -68.99 2.85
CA ILE A 164 28.61 -69.97 2.20
C ILE A 164 29.03 -71.05 3.21
N LEU A 165 29.42 -70.66 4.43
CA LEU A 165 29.81 -71.60 5.48
C LEU A 165 28.66 -72.55 5.86
N VAL A 166 27.44 -72.02 6.03
CA VAL A 166 26.26 -72.84 6.33
C VAL A 166 25.92 -73.78 5.18
N GLN A 167 26.00 -73.32 3.92
CA GLN A 167 25.76 -74.17 2.75
C GLN A 167 26.80 -75.27 2.59
N TYR A 168 28.09 -74.94 2.77
CA TYR A 168 29.18 -75.90 2.73
C TYR A 168 29.02 -76.96 3.81
N TYR A 169 28.69 -76.54 5.03
CA TYR A 169 28.50 -77.45 6.16
C TYR A 169 27.34 -78.42 5.93
N ASN A 170 26.21 -77.91 5.43
CA ASN A 170 25.03 -78.73 5.13
C ASN A 170 25.27 -79.76 4.01
N ARG A 171 26.19 -79.49 3.08
CA ARG A 171 26.49 -80.43 1.97
C ARG A 171 27.51 -81.50 2.31
N THR A 172 28.44 -81.23 3.21
CA THR A 172 29.69 -82.00 3.28
C THR A 172 29.88 -82.75 4.60
N VAL A 173 29.15 -82.38 5.67
CA VAL A 173 29.41 -82.89 7.03
C VAL A 173 28.20 -83.65 7.59
N PRO A 174 28.35 -84.91 8.08
CA PRO A 174 27.26 -85.65 8.72
C PRO A 174 26.76 -84.95 9.99
N GLN A 175 25.44 -84.88 10.18
CA GLN A 175 24.80 -84.12 11.26
C GLN A 175 24.95 -84.80 12.63
N SER A 176 26.07 -84.56 13.32
CA SER A 176 26.24 -84.85 14.75
C SER A 176 26.10 -83.57 15.61
N PRO A 177 25.81 -83.67 16.92
CA PRO A 177 25.73 -82.52 17.82
C PRO A 177 27.05 -81.72 17.91
N ASP A 178 28.19 -82.41 17.95
CA ASP A 178 29.53 -81.78 18.04
C ASP A 178 29.85 -80.96 16.79
N ASN A 179 29.41 -81.45 15.64
CA ASN A 179 29.55 -80.80 14.35
C ASN A 179 28.78 -79.47 14.29
N LYS A 180 27.57 -79.41 14.84
CA LYS A 180 26.80 -78.15 14.95
C LYS A 180 27.47 -77.13 15.88
N ALA A 181 28.06 -77.58 16.98
CA ALA A 181 28.81 -76.71 17.89
C ALA A 181 30.03 -76.08 17.19
N GLN A 182 30.72 -76.85 16.34
CA GLN A 182 31.86 -76.34 15.57
C GLN A 182 31.44 -75.29 14.54
N LEU A 183 30.34 -75.50 13.80
CA LEU A 183 29.81 -74.50 12.86
C LEU A 183 29.43 -73.19 13.59
N LEU A 184 28.76 -73.28 14.73
CA LEU A 184 28.38 -72.11 15.54
C LEU A 184 29.63 -71.36 16.03
N SER A 185 30.65 -72.07 16.50
CA SER A 185 31.92 -71.49 16.93
C SER A 185 32.66 -70.79 15.78
N THR A 186 32.74 -71.42 14.61
CA THR A 186 33.36 -70.81 13.42
C THR A 186 32.58 -69.59 12.93
N THR A 187 31.25 -69.65 12.89
CA THR A 187 30.39 -68.52 12.52
C THR A 187 30.55 -67.36 13.51
N TRP A 188 30.62 -67.66 14.80
CA TRP A 188 30.86 -66.68 15.86
C TRP A 188 32.23 -65.99 15.71
N LEU A 189 33.28 -66.75 15.33
CA LEU A 189 34.61 -66.19 15.07
C LEU A 189 34.59 -65.18 13.91
N TYR A 190 33.97 -65.51 12.77
CA TYR A 190 33.87 -64.60 11.63
C TYR A 190 33.05 -63.34 11.94
N ARG A 191 31.97 -63.46 12.73
CA ARG A 191 31.21 -62.30 13.23
C ARG A 191 32.08 -61.37 14.07
N ASN A 192 32.86 -61.93 14.99
CA ASN A 192 33.75 -61.13 15.82
C ASN A 192 34.85 -60.44 15.01
N ILE A 193 35.42 -61.13 14.02
CA ILE A 193 36.40 -60.52 13.11
C ILE A 193 35.77 -59.34 12.35
N ALA A 194 34.56 -59.51 11.80
CA ALA A 194 33.85 -58.45 11.09
C ALA A 194 33.54 -57.25 12.02
N LEU A 195 33.10 -57.49 13.26
CA LEU A 195 32.84 -56.43 14.24
C LEU A 195 34.11 -55.69 14.65
N ILE A 196 35.23 -56.41 14.83
CA ILE A 196 36.53 -55.78 15.12
C ILE A 196 36.98 -54.92 13.95
N LEU A 197 36.84 -55.39 12.71
CA LEU A 197 37.15 -54.60 11.51
C LEU A 197 36.26 -53.36 11.39
N CYS A 198 34.97 -53.47 11.71
CA CYS A 198 34.07 -52.32 11.79
C CYS A 198 34.51 -51.32 12.87
N ALA A 199 34.91 -51.79 14.05
CA ALA A 199 35.39 -50.93 15.14
C ALA A 199 36.69 -50.21 14.76
N ILE A 200 37.66 -50.92 14.17
CA ILE A 200 38.91 -50.33 13.66
C ILE A 200 38.60 -49.29 12.58
N THR A 201 37.71 -49.60 11.64
CA THR A 201 37.30 -48.67 10.58
C THR A 201 36.68 -47.40 11.15
N LEU A 202 35.80 -47.53 12.15
CA LEU A 202 35.20 -46.39 12.84
C LEU A 202 36.24 -45.55 13.59
N ILE A 203 37.20 -46.18 14.25
CA ILE A 203 38.29 -45.48 14.96
C ILE A 203 39.21 -44.75 13.98
N CYS A 204 39.66 -45.40 12.91
CA CYS A 204 40.49 -44.77 11.87
C CYS A 204 39.76 -43.60 11.20
N THR A 205 38.48 -43.78 10.89
CA THR A 205 37.61 -42.73 10.34
C THR A 205 37.50 -41.57 11.33
N TYR A 206 37.26 -41.85 12.62
CA TYR A 206 37.16 -40.82 13.64
C TYR A 206 38.43 -39.97 13.73
N TYR A 207 39.61 -40.59 13.75
CA TYR A 207 40.88 -39.85 13.82
C TYR A 207 41.17 -39.04 12.53
N TYR A 208 41.01 -39.64 11.35
CA TYR A 208 41.24 -38.96 10.07
C TYR A 208 40.35 -37.71 9.90
N TYR A 209 39.09 -37.79 10.34
CA TYR A 209 38.16 -36.68 10.24
C TYR A 209 38.20 -35.70 11.43
N LYS A 210 38.86 -36.06 12.54
CA LYS A 210 39.07 -35.15 13.69
C LYS A 210 40.03 -34.01 13.33
N ASP A 211 41.13 -34.29 12.62
CA ASP A 211 42.06 -33.24 12.16
C ASP A 211 41.38 -32.29 11.14
N LYS A 212 40.59 -32.88 10.23
CA LYS A 212 39.78 -32.14 9.27
C LYS A 212 38.68 -31.29 9.91
N HIS A 213 38.15 -31.71 11.07
CA HIS A 213 37.20 -30.90 11.85
C HIS A 213 37.87 -29.65 12.43
N LEU A 214 39.14 -29.73 12.82
CA LEU A 214 39.88 -28.59 13.33
C LEU A 214 40.14 -27.55 12.23
N GLU A 215 40.40 -28.00 11.01
CA GLU A 215 40.56 -27.14 9.83
C GLU A 215 39.23 -26.48 9.44
N ASN A 216 38.12 -27.22 9.41
CA ASN A 216 36.78 -26.67 9.18
C ASN A 216 36.36 -25.65 10.25
N CYS A 217 36.71 -25.85 11.52
CA CYS A 217 36.44 -24.87 12.57
C CYS A 217 37.20 -23.56 12.35
N LYS A 218 38.44 -23.61 11.85
CA LYS A 218 39.21 -22.42 11.50
C LYS A 218 38.60 -21.69 10.31
N THR A 219 38.12 -22.41 9.30
CA THR A 219 37.42 -21.83 8.14
C THR A 219 36.09 -21.21 8.55
N LEU A 220 35.30 -21.87 9.41
CA LEU A 220 34.05 -21.31 9.96
C LEU A 220 34.28 -20.03 10.76
N GLN A 221 35.36 -19.95 11.55
CA GLN A 221 35.73 -18.72 12.25
C GLN A 221 36.11 -17.57 11.30
N ARG A 222 36.75 -17.86 10.16
CA ARG A 222 37.02 -16.86 9.12
C ARG A 222 35.73 -16.40 8.44
N ILE A 223 34.83 -17.32 8.13
CA ILE A 223 33.50 -17.02 7.56
C ILE A 223 32.70 -16.15 8.53
N GLU A 224 32.73 -16.45 9.83
CA GLU A 224 32.05 -15.67 10.87
C GLU A 224 32.67 -14.28 11.06
N GLN A 225 33.99 -14.15 10.94
CA GLN A 225 34.66 -12.85 10.91
C GLN A 225 34.28 -12.03 9.66
N GLN A 226 34.23 -12.65 8.48
CA GLN A 226 33.79 -11.98 7.25
C GLN A 226 32.31 -11.58 7.30
N LEU A 227 31.44 -12.43 7.85
CA LEU A 227 30.03 -12.10 8.08
C LEU A 227 29.87 -10.93 9.06
N ASN A 228 30.70 -10.86 10.11
CA ASN A 228 30.71 -9.72 11.02
C ASN A 228 31.20 -8.42 10.37
N VAL A 229 32.17 -8.51 9.45
CA VAL A 229 32.61 -7.35 8.65
C VAL A 229 31.49 -6.92 7.71
N ILE A 230 30.85 -7.84 7.00
CA ILE A 230 29.69 -7.55 6.13
C ILE A 230 28.53 -6.96 6.95
N GLN A 231 28.22 -7.51 8.13
CA GLN A 231 27.21 -6.94 9.02
C GLN A 231 27.58 -5.55 9.53
N LYS A 232 28.87 -5.25 9.76
CA LYS A 232 29.33 -3.90 10.11
C LYS A 232 29.26 -2.93 8.92
N THR A 233 29.59 -3.36 7.70
CA THR A 233 29.43 -2.55 6.49
C THR A 233 27.95 -2.31 6.16
N VAL A 234 27.10 -3.30 6.43
CA VAL A 234 25.64 -3.19 6.39
C VAL A 234 25.12 -2.32 7.55
N ALA A 235 25.77 -2.28 8.71
CA ALA A 235 25.44 -1.37 9.81
C ALA A 235 25.77 0.09 9.50
N VAL A 236 26.76 0.37 8.65
CA VAL A 236 27.05 1.72 8.13
C VAL A 236 26.03 2.14 7.07
N SER A 237 25.32 1.19 6.44
CA SER A 237 24.17 1.44 5.56
C SER A 237 22.80 1.25 6.25
N ASN A 238 22.79 0.77 7.50
CA ASN A 238 21.63 0.64 8.38
C ASN A 238 21.68 1.65 9.55
N ASN A 239 22.07 2.89 9.27
CA ASN A 239 21.52 4.04 9.99
C ASN A 239 20.06 4.34 9.59
N ILE A 240 19.36 3.37 9.00
CA ILE A 240 17.91 3.36 8.93
C ILE A 240 17.44 2.44 10.05
N GLU A 241 17.33 3.01 11.25
CA GLU A 241 16.48 2.47 12.29
C GLU A 241 15.09 2.17 11.70
N PRO A 242 14.34 1.17 12.22
CA PRO A 242 12.94 1.02 11.85
C PRO A 242 12.28 2.37 12.14
N ILE A 243 11.86 3.08 11.09
CA ILE A 243 11.31 4.44 11.14
C ILE A 243 10.49 4.63 12.42
N GLN A 244 11.14 5.14 13.46
CA GLN A 244 10.49 5.77 14.60
C GLN A 244 10.36 7.21 14.15
N THR A 245 9.60 7.44 13.08
CA THR A 245 9.35 8.81 12.64
C THR A 245 8.67 9.52 13.77
N SER A 246 9.41 10.42 14.40
CA SER A 246 8.77 11.56 15.05
C SER A 246 7.77 12.17 14.05
N THR A 247 6.68 12.76 14.54
CA THR A 247 5.71 13.43 13.67
C THR A 247 6.38 14.42 12.72
N GLU A 248 7.50 15.03 13.13
CA GLU A 248 8.27 15.95 12.29
C GLU A 248 9.02 15.26 11.15
N GLU A 249 9.64 14.10 11.37
CA GLU A 249 10.26 13.33 10.28
C GLU A 249 9.23 12.89 9.24
N SER A 250 8.02 12.51 9.68
CA SER A 250 6.92 12.16 8.77
C SER A 250 6.50 13.37 7.92
N LEU A 251 6.35 14.54 8.55
CA LEU A 251 6.05 15.79 7.87
C LEU A 251 7.18 16.20 6.92
N GLN A 252 8.44 15.92 7.27
CA GLN A 252 9.59 16.18 6.42
C GLN A 252 9.53 15.35 5.13
N TYR A 253 9.19 14.06 5.20
CA TYR A 253 8.97 13.23 4.01
C TYR A 253 7.85 13.78 3.12
N ILE A 254 6.73 14.21 3.72
CA ILE A 254 5.63 14.83 2.95
C ILE A 254 6.11 16.10 2.26
N ARG A 255 6.83 16.98 2.97
CA ARG A 255 7.36 18.23 2.41
C ARG A 255 8.41 17.98 1.31
N GLN A 256 9.25 16.96 1.45
CA GLN A 256 10.22 16.56 0.43
C GLN A 256 9.52 16.00 -0.82
N SER A 257 8.50 15.15 -0.62
CA SER A 257 7.67 14.62 -1.71
C SER A 257 6.97 15.75 -2.47
N LEU A 258 6.42 16.75 -1.78
CA LEU A 258 5.83 17.95 -2.38
C LEU A 258 6.80 18.79 -3.23
N THR A 259 8.10 18.57 -3.11
CA THR A 259 9.16 19.27 -3.87
C THR A 259 9.98 18.34 -4.75
N SER A 260 9.54 17.10 -4.93
CA SER A 260 10.26 16.10 -5.72
C SER A 260 10.04 16.31 -7.22
N GLU A 261 11.07 16.08 -8.03
CA GLU A 261 10.97 16.09 -9.49
C GLU A 261 9.91 15.09 -9.99
N GLU A 262 9.69 13.99 -9.25
CA GLU A 262 8.63 13.01 -9.51
C GLU A 262 7.21 13.60 -9.47
N MET A 263 6.95 14.61 -8.62
CA MET A 263 5.66 15.31 -8.64
C MET A 263 5.48 16.18 -9.89
N ASP A 264 6.55 16.78 -10.40
CA ASP A 264 6.49 17.63 -11.60
C ASP A 264 6.37 16.79 -12.88
N HIS A 265 6.76 15.50 -12.84
CA HIS A 265 6.62 14.55 -13.95
C HIS A 265 5.20 13.96 -14.10
N LEU A 266 4.35 14.06 -13.07
CA LEU A 266 2.92 13.81 -13.21
C LEU A 266 2.30 15.03 -13.89
N GLU A 267 2.15 14.99 -15.22
CA GLU A 267 1.56 16.09 -16.00
C GLU A 267 0.28 16.63 -15.32
N GLY A 268 0.27 17.92 -14.97
CA GLY A 268 -0.85 18.60 -14.32
C GLY A 268 -0.77 18.75 -12.79
N THR A 269 0.23 18.18 -12.11
CA THR A 269 0.52 18.46 -10.70
C THR A 269 1.78 19.28 -10.51
N HIS A 270 1.69 20.39 -9.79
CA HIS A 270 2.81 21.26 -9.46
C HIS A 270 2.55 21.98 -8.14
N PHE A 271 3.56 22.06 -7.27
CA PHE A 271 3.45 22.75 -5.98
C PHE A 271 4.19 24.10 -5.99
N ASP A 272 3.45 25.17 -6.26
CA ASP A 272 3.96 26.54 -6.37
C ASP A 272 4.31 27.17 -5.00
N ARG A 273 5.43 26.77 -4.41
CA ARG A 273 5.80 27.13 -3.02
C ARG A 273 5.93 28.63 -2.75
N LEU A 274 6.38 29.40 -3.75
CA LEU A 274 6.73 30.82 -3.61
C LEU A 274 5.71 31.77 -4.26
N ILE A 275 4.68 31.24 -4.93
CA ILE A 275 3.66 32.05 -5.58
C ILE A 275 2.55 32.35 -4.58
N PRO A 276 2.05 33.60 -4.50
CA PRO A 276 0.90 33.94 -3.67
C PRO A 276 -0.32 33.06 -3.93
N HIS A 277 -0.90 32.50 -2.87
CA HIS A 277 -2.14 31.74 -2.91
C HIS A 277 -3.20 32.38 -2.02
N LEU A 278 -4.40 32.56 -2.56
CA LEU A 278 -5.54 33.08 -1.83
C LEU A 278 -6.57 31.97 -1.68
N PHE A 279 -6.84 31.57 -0.44
CA PHE A 279 -7.86 30.57 -0.12
C PHE A 279 -9.11 31.25 0.43
N VAL A 280 -10.18 31.24 -0.35
CA VAL A 280 -11.44 31.91 -0.04
C VAL A 280 -12.46 30.88 0.43
N THR A 281 -12.88 30.97 1.70
CA THR A 281 -13.94 30.13 2.27
C THR A 281 -15.28 30.85 2.17
N LEU A 282 -16.05 30.52 1.13
CA LEU A 282 -17.43 30.98 0.98
C LEU A 282 -18.32 30.19 1.94
N GLY A 283 -19.12 30.88 2.75
CA GLY A 283 -19.84 30.25 3.86
C GLY A 283 -19.02 30.13 5.13
N ALA A 284 -18.01 30.97 5.33
CA ALA A 284 -17.08 30.93 6.47
C ALA A 284 -17.76 30.94 7.86
N SER A 285 -18.99 31.44 7.98
CA SER A 285 -19.75 31.41 9.25
C SER A 285 -20.48 30.09 9.51
N GLY A 286 -20.45 29.14 8.57
CA GLY A 286 -21.21 27.89 8.60
C GLY A 286 -20.56 26.78 9.43
N ASP A 287 -21.32 25.70 9.65
CA ASP A 287 -20.91 24.56 10.46
C ASP A 287 -19.73 23.79 9.87
N LEU A 288 -19.73 23.56 8.54
CA LEU A 288 -18.64 22.88 7.85
C LEU A 288 -17.34 23.69 7.94
N ALA A 289 -17.42 25.00 7.70
CA ALA A 289 -16.27 25.89 7.77
C ALA A 289 -15.61 25.87 9.16
N LYS A 290 -16.40 26.06 10.23
CA LYS A 290 -15.88 26.16 11.60
C LYS A 290 -15.37 24.83 12.18
N LYS A 291 -16.02 23.70 11.83
CA LYS A 291 -15.71 22.37 12.39
C LYS A 291 -14.68 21.58 11.58
N LYS A 292 -14.52 21.90 10.29
CA LYS A 292 -13.66 21.15 9.36
C LYS A 292 -12.71 22.03 8.56
N ILE A 293 -13.19 23.02 7.80
CA ILE A 293 -12.33 23.74 6.85
C ILE A 293 -11.26 24.58 7.54
N TYR A 294 -11.62 25.48 8.46
CA TYR A 294 -10.62 26.28 9.20
C TYR A 294 -9.66 25.41 10.04
N PRO A 295 -10.12 24.37 10.77
CA PRO A 295 -9.23 23.41 11.41
C PRO A 295 -8.25 22.75 10.44
N THR A 296 -8.72 22.31 9.27
CA THR A 296 -7.86 21.72 8.23
C THR A 296 -6.83 22.71 7.70
N LEU A 297 -7.23 23.94 7.38
CA LEU A 297 -6.29 24.98 6.91
C LEU A 297 -5.24 25.30 7.96
N TRP A 298 -5.63 25.33 9.23
CA TRP A 298 -4.69 25.48 10.34
C TRP A 298 -3.74 24.30 10.44
N TRP A 299 -4.21 23.06 10.33
CA TRP A 299 -3.32 21.89 10.40
C TRP A 299 -2.31 21.89 9.25
N LEU A 300 -2.75 22.17 8.03
CA LEU A 300 -1.86 22.31 6.86
C LEU A 300 -0.85 23.45 7.03
N PHE A 301 -1.29 24.60 7.58
CA PHE A 301 -0.42 25.74 7.86
C PHE A 301 0.61 25.42 8.95
N ARG A 302 0.15 24.90 10.10
CA ARG A 302 0.99 24.47 11.24
C ARG A 302 2.08 23.51 10.78
N ASP A 303 1.70 22.57 9.91
CA ASP A 303 2.54 21.50 9.40
C ASP A 303 3.43 21.97 8.23
N ASN A 304 3.39 23.26 7.85
CA ASN A 304 4.15 23.87 6.75
C ASN A 304 3.93 23.17 5.39
N LEU A 305 2.70 22.74 5.12
CA LEU A 305 2.31 22.05 3.89
C LEU A 305 1.68 22.99 2.84
N LEU A 306 1.45 24.25 3.21
CA LEU A 306 0.95 25.27 2.29
C LEU A 306 2.09 26.12 1.71
N PRO A 307 1.90 26.71 0.52
CA PRO A 307 2.81 27.74 0.02
C PRO A 307 3.00 28.85 1.07
N LYS A 308 4.23 29.33 1.25
CA LYS A 308 4.54 30.33 2.28
C LYS A 308 3.68 31.60 2.16
N PRO A 309 3.50 32.19 0.96
CA PRO A 309 2.62 33.35 0.79
C PRO A 309 1.16 32.94 0.61
N THR A 310 0.56 32.25 1.60
CA THR A 310 -0.88 31.92 1.59
C THR A 310 -1.67 32.92 2.43
N THR A 311 -2.77 33.44 1.89
CA THR A 311 -3.73 34.32 2.58
C THR A 311 -5.10 33.66 2.62
N PHE A 312 -5.79 33.76 3.76
CA PHE A 312 -7.11 33.15 3.96
C PHE A 312 -8.20 34.21 4.04
N ILE A 313 -9.26 34.05 3.27
CA ILE A 313 -10.37 35.02 3.20
C ILE A 313 -11.68 34.31 3.50
N GLY A 314 -12.31 34.66 4.62
CA GLY A 314 -13.67 34.23 4.92
C GLY A 314 -14.71 35.13 4.26
N TYR A 315 -15.74 34.54 3.66
CA TYR A 315 -16.86 35.30 3.10
C TYR A 315 -18.20 34.71 3.55
N ALA A 316 -19.07 35.52 4.14
CA ALA A 316 -20.46 35.13 4.40
C ALA A 316 -21.39 36.36 4.61
N ARG A 317 -22.69 36.10 4.71
CA ARG A 317 -23.71 37.13 5.00
C ARG A 317 -23.55 37.78 6.38
N SER A 318 -23.11 37.00 7.36
CA SER A 318 -22.95 37.44 8.74
C SER A 318 -21.86 38.50 8.85
N LYS A 319 -22.13 39.59 9.58
CA LYS A 319 -21.11 40.62 9.85
C LYS A 319 -20.24 40.16 11.02
N LEU A 320 -19.21 39.36 10.73
CA LEU A 320 -18.25 38.89 11.73
C LEU A 320 -16.92 39.64 11.62
N THR A 321 -16.24 39.80 12.75
CA THR A 321 -14.80 40.12 12.76
C THR A 321 -13.97 38.84 12.68
N VAL A 322 -12.70 38.95 12.28
CA VAL A 322 -11.76 37.80 12.30
C VAL A 322 -11.64 37.22 13.72
N GLN A 323 -11.66 38.07 14.75
CA GLN A 323 -11.65 37.64 16.14
C GLN A 323 -12.87 36.77 16.50
N GLN A 324 -14.07 37.18 16.12
CA GLN A 324 -15.28 36.39 16.35
C GLN A 324 -15.28 35.07 15.57
N LEU A 325 -14.71 35.07 14.37
CA LEU A 325 -14.54 33.85 13.58
C LEU A 325 -13.53 32.90 14.26
N ARG A 326 -12.42 33.44 14.76
CA ARG A 326 -11.41 32.71 15.53
C ARG A 326 -12.03 32.02 16.75
N GLU A 327 -12.79 32.74 17.56
CA GLU A 327 -13.46 32.20 18.75
C GLU A 327 -14.40 31.03 18.39
N LYS A 328 -15.11 31.11 17.27
CA LYS A 328 -16.01 30.06 16.79
C LYS A 328 -15.27 28.82 16.28
N CYS A 329 -14.08 28.98 15.73
CA CYS A 329 -13.29 27.87 15.18
C CYS A 329 -12.41 27.21 16.25
N HIS A 330 -11.90 27.98 17.22
CA HIS A 330 -10.92 27.56 18.23
C HIS A 330 -11.21 26.20 18.90
N PRO A 331 -12.46 25.87 19.31
CA PRO A 331 -12.77 24.57 19.93
C PRO A 331 -12.43 23.35 19.05
N TYR A 332 -12.36 23.53 17.73
CA TYR A 332 -12.11 22.47 16.76
C TYR A 332 -10.67 22.43 16.24
N MET A 333 -9.87 23.48 16.49
CA MET A 333 -8.50 23.62 15.98
C MET A 333 -7.50 22.68 16.68
N LYS A 334 -7.80 22.27 17.92
CA LYS A 334 -6.95 21.40 18.77
C LYS A 334 -5.50 21.92 18.88
N VAL A 335 -5.35 23.22 19.15
CA VAL A 335 -4.05 23.89 19.28
C VAL A 335 -3.34 23.40 20.54
N LYS A 336 -2.06 23.03 20.42
CA LYS A 336 -1.20 22.71 21.56
C LYS A 336 -0.53 23.98 22.10
N SER A 337 -0.17 23.99 23.38
CA SER A 337 0.52 25.13 24.00
C SER A 337 1.83 25.53 23.28
N SER A 338 2.53 24.56 22.67
CA SER A 338 3.75 24.80 21.89
C SER A 338 3.49 25.42 20.50
N GLU A 339 2.24 25.54 20.06
CA GLU A 339 1.84 25.96 18.72
C GLU A 339 1.25 27.38 18.71
N GLU A 340 1.14 28.05 19.87
CA GLU A 340 0.41 29.31 20.02
C GLU A 340 0.98 30.43 19.15
N GLU A 341 2.30 30.54 19.02
CA GLU A 341 2.93 31.56 18.17
C GLU A 341 2.55 31.38 16.69
N LYS A 342 2.65 30.16 16.16
CA LYS A 342 2.19 29.84 14.80
C LYS A 342 0.68 30.03 14.64
N TYR A 343 -0.10 29.77 15.70
CA TYR A 343 -1.55 29.97 15.69
C TYR A 343 -1.91 31.45 15.56
N GLU A 344 -1.18 32.33 16.24
CA GLU A 344 -1.30 33.78 16.06
C GLU A 344 -0.87 34.21 14.65
N GLU A 345 0.21 33.66 14.11
CA GLU A 345 0.62 33.92 12.72
C GLU A 345 -0.45 33.51 11.71
N PHE A 346 -1.06 32.33 11.88
CA PHE A 346 -2.16 31.87 11.04
C PHE A 346 -3.30 32.90 11.02
N TRP A 347 -3.77 33.36 12.20
CA TRP A 347 -4.86 34.32 12.27
C TRP A 347 -4.51 35.72 11.76
N LYS A 348 -3.23 36.13 11.78
CA LYS A 348 -2.78 37.38 11.11
C LYS A 348 -2.95 37.33 9.60
N LEU A 349 -2.91 36.15 8.99
CA LEU A 349 -3.12 35.91 7.56
C LEU A 349 -4.60 35.73 7.18
N ASN A 350 -5.51 35.83 8.16
CA ASN A 350 -6.94 35.67 7.95
C ASN A 350 -7.65 37.03 7.82
N HIS A 351 -8.46 37.15 6.79
CA HIS A 351 -9.32 38.30 6.52
C HIS A 351 -10.78 37.87 6.37
N TYR A 352 -11.71 38.83 6.48
CA TYR A 352 -13.14 38.54 6.41
C TYR A 352 -13.89 39.61 5.65
N VAL A 353 -14.75 39.20 4.72
CA VAL A 353 -15.62 40.07 3.93
C VAL A 353 -17.07 39.65 4.14
N ALA A 354 -17.90 40.59 4.59
CA ALA A 354 -19.34 40.37 4.69
C ALA A 354 -20.05 40.73 3.37
N GLY A 355 -20.90 39.82 2.88
CA GLY A 355 -21.65 40.01 1.64
C GLY A 355 -22.69 38.93 1.35
N VAL A 356 -23.62 39.24 0.46
CA VAL A 356 -24.71 38.36 0.01
C VAL A 356 -24.28 37.58 -1.25
N TYR A 357 -24.75 36.35 -1.37
CA TYR A 357 -24.31 35.37 -2.36
C TYR A 357 -24.79 35.59 -3.81
N ASP A 358 -25.57 36.63 -4.06
CA ASP A 358 -26.20 36.93 -5.35
C ASP A 358 -25.94 38.37 -5.84
N LYS A 359 -25.40 39.25 -4.99
CA LYS A 359 -25.25 40.67 -5.29
C LYS A 359 -23.88 40.99 -5.90
N ARG A 360 -23.89 41.65 -7.06
CA ARG A 360 -22.67 42.06 -7.79
C ARG A 360 -21.71 42.90 -6.94
N ASP A 361 -22.19 43.99 -6.34
CA ASP A 361 -21.35 44.92 -5.55
C ASP A 361 -20.58 44.21 -4.43
N ASP A 362 -21.14 43.13 -3.89
CA ASP A 362 -20.56 42.38 -2.78
C ASP A 362 -19.39 41.51 -3.25
N PHE A 363 -19.49 40.93 -4.45
CA PHE A 363 -18.39 40.21 -5.10
C PHE A 363 -17.32 41.17 -5.63
N GLU A 364 -17.67 42.38 -6.07
CA GLU A 364 -16.69 43.42 -6.42
C GLU A 364 -15.93 43.93 -5.19
N ARG A 365 -16.56 43.92 -3.99
CA ARG A 365 -15.85 44.16 -2.73
C ARG A 365 -14.93 43.00 -2.37
N LEU A 366 -15.39 41.76 -2.56
CA LEU A 366 -14.54 40.58 -2.37
C LEU A 366 -13.33 40.62 -3.28
N ASP A 367 -13.50 40.84 -4.59
CA ASP A 367 -12.40 40.91 -5.56
C ASP A 367 -11.38 41.99 -5.21
N ARG A 368 -11.84 43.20 -4.84
CA ARG A 368 -10.95 44.27 -4.34
C ARG A 368 -10.18 43.88 -3.08
N GLU A 369 -10.77 43.06 -2.21
CA GLU A 369 -10.06 42.53 -1.05
C GLU A 369 -8.97 41.53 -1.49
N LEU A 370 -9.29 40.62 -2.40
CA LEU A 370 -8.34 39.64 -2.94
C LEU A 370 -7.13 40.32 -3.58
N GLN A 371 -7.35 41.34 -4.41
CA GLN A 371 -6.29 42.07 -5.13
C GLN A 371 -5.21 42.67 -4.21
N LYS A 372 -5.52 42.97 -2.94
CA LYS A 372 -4.54 43.50 -1.97
C LYS A 372 -3.41 42.51 -1.66
N TYR A 373 -3.67 41.22 -1.80
CA TYR A 373 -2.77 40.13 -1.42
C TYR A 373 -2.12 39.44 -2.63
N GLU A 374 -2.43 39.88 -3.84
CA GLU A 374 -1.86 39.36 -5.09
C GLU A 374 -0.54 40.07 -5.45
N GLN A 375 0.39 40.11 -4.51
CA GLN A 375 1.69 40.76 -4.68
C GLN A 375 2.60 39.88 -5.54
N GLY A 376 2.71 40.20 -6.84
CA GLY A 376 3.56 39.48 -7.78
C GLY A 376 3.08 39.51 -9.22
N GLN A 377 3.84 38.83 -10.08
CA GLN A 377 3.46 38.59 -11.47
C GLN A 377 2.38 37.50 -11.60
N VAL A 378 2.42 36.50 -10.71
CA VAL A 378 1.47 35.38 -10.66
C VAL A 378 0.83 35.33 -9.26
N ALA A 379 -0.47 35.03 -9.20
CA ALA A 379 -1.19 34.76 -7.96
C ALA A 379 -2.34 33.78 -8.24
N HIS A 380 -2.56 32.84 -7.33
CA HIS A 380 -3.54 31.77 -7.47
C HIS A 380 -4.73 31.96 -6.54
N ARG A 381 -5.93 31.62 -7.00
CA ARG A 381 -7.18 31.75 -6.23
C ARG A 381 -7.86 30.39 -6.08
N LEU A 382 -8.17 30.02 -4.84
CA LEU A 382 -8.93 28.84 -4.45
C LEU A 382 -10.25 29.28 -3.81
N PHE A 383 -11.38 28.88 -4.39
CA PHE A 383 -12.69 29.16 -3.80
C PHE A 383 -13.30 27.88 -3.25
N TYR A 384 -13.42 27.77 -1.93
CA TYR A 384 -14.11 26.69 -1.25
C TYR A 384 -15.58 27.06 -1.00
N LEU A 385 -16.51 26.32 -1.61
CA LEU A 385 -17.94 26.56 -1.49
C LEU A 385 -18.51 25.74 -0.33
N ALA A 386 -18.31 26.20 0.91
CA ALA A 386 -18.93 25.63 2.11
C ALA A 386 -20.36 26.15 2.29
N LEU A 387 -21.17 25.97 1.25
CA LEU A 387 -22.49 26.58 1.08
C LEU A 387 -23.56 25.52 0.80
N PRO A 388 -24.84 25.81 1.07
CA PRO A 388 -25.92 24.95 0.63
C PRO A 388 -26.07 24.97 -0.91
N PRO A 389 -26.55 23.89 -1.54
CA PRO A 389 -26.69 23.80 -2.99
C PRO A 389 -27.54 24.90 -3.62
N SER A 390 -28.52 25.42 -2.88
CA SER A 390 -29.47 26.45 -3.35
C SER A 390 -28.81 27.76 -3.79
N VAL A 391 -27.56 28.02 -3.38
CA VAL A 391 -26.81 29.23 -3.75
C VAL A 391 -25.62 28.94 -4.67
N PHE A 392 -25.38 27.68 -5.07
CA PHE A 392 -24.22 27.33 -5.90
C PHE A 392 -24.26 28.05 -7.25
N GLU A 393 -25.41 28.07 -7.93
CA GLU A 393 -25.54 28.71 -9.25
C GLU A 393 -25.26 30.22 -9.18
N SER A 394 -25.84 30.93 -8.20
CA SER A 394 -25.63 32.37 -8.06
C SER A 394 -24.18 32.70 -7.72
N VAL A 395 -23.56 31.94 -6.81
CA VAL A 395 -22.19 32.17 -6.37
C VAL A 395 -21.19 31.87 -7.48
N THR A 396 -21.31 30.73 -8.15
CA THR A 396 -20.40 30.34 -9.23
C THR A 396 -20.46 31.30 -10.41
N LEU A 397 -21.65 31.76 -10.77
CA LEU A 397 -21.83 32.82 -11.77
C LEU A 397 -21.13 34.12 -11.35
N ARG A 398 -21.32 34.57 -10.10
CA ARG A 398 -20.68 35.80 -9.59
C ARG A 398 -19.17 35.68 -9.51
N LEU A 399 -18.64 34.54 -9.07
CA LEU A 399 -17.20 34.28 -9.08
C LEU A 399 -16.64 34.39 -10.50
N ARG A 400 -17.29 33.74 -11.49
CA ARG A 400 -16.85 33.78 -12.88
C ARG A 400 -16.85 35.19 -13.47
N LEU A 401 -17.85 35.99 -13.14
CA LEU A 401 -18.00 37.34 -13.70
C LEU A 401 -17.12 38.40 -12.99
N THR A 402 -16.63 38.15 -11.78
CA THR A 402 -16.06 39.22 -10.95
C THR A 402 -14.78 38.85 -10.20
N CYS A 403 -14.60 37.60 -9.77
CA CYS A 403 -13.52 37.21 -8.87
C CYS A 403 -12.50 36.24 -9.51
N MET A 404 -12.50 36.07 -10.82
CA MET A 404 -11.48 35.27 -11.50
C MET A 404 -10.10 35.91 -11.36
N GLY A 405 -9.07 35.10 -11.14
CA GLY A 405 -7.69 35.57 -11.11
C GLY A 405 -7.20 35.95 -12.51
N ASN A 406 -6.54 37.10 -12.64
CA ASN A 406 -6.02 37.60 -13.91
C ASN A 406 -4.57 37.20 -14.18
N LYS A 407 -3.89 36.63 -13.18
CA LYS A 407 -2.43 36.45 -13.15
C LYS A 407 -1.99 35.00 -12.92
N GLY A 408 -2.91 34.08 -12.68
CA GLY A 408 -2.63 32.68 -12.39
C GLY A 408 -3.91 31.86 -12.44
N TRP A 409 -3.82 30.56 -12.11
CA TRP A 409 -4.99 29.70 -12.12
C TRP A 409 -6.02 30.07 -11.04
N THR A 410 -7.28 29.72 -11.31
CA THR A 410 -8.40 29.80 -10.37
C THR A 410 -9.06 28.42 -10.30
N ARG A 411 -9.25 27.90 -9.09
CA ARG A 411 -9.88 26.59 -8.85
C ARG A 411 -11.04 26.75 -7.88
N ILE A 412 -12.09 25.97 -8.08
CA ILE A 412 -13.29 25.96 -7.25
C ILE A 412 -13.49 24.58 -6.63
N ILE A 413 -13.75 24.54 -5.33
CA ILE A 413 -13.98 23.31 -4.56
C ILE A 413 -15.46 23.29 -4.19
N ILE A 414 -16.15 22.22 -4.58
CA ILE A 414 -17.60 22.08 -4.43
C ILE A 414 -17.90 20.85 -3.58
N GLU A 415 -18.79 21.03 -2.61
CA GLU A 415 -19.27 19.98 -1.71
C GLU A 415 -20.54 19.31 -2.22
N LYS A 416 -20.75 18.06 -1.76
CA LYS A 416 -22.02 17.36 -1.94
C LYS A 416 -23.16 18.09 -1.20
N PRO A 417 -24.42 18.00 -1.66
CA PRO A 417 -24.92 17.15 -2.75
C PRO A 417 -24.77 17.76 -4.15
N PHE A 418 -24.40 16.92 -5.12
CA PHE A 418 -24.29 17.29 -6.54
C PHE A 418 -25.57 16.95 -7.31
N GLY A 419 -26.68 17.56 -6.91
CA GLY A 419 -28.03 17.16 -7.32
C GLY A 419 -28.63 16.07 -6.43
N HIS A 420 -29.88 15.69 -6.72
CA HIS A 420 -30.62 14.63 -6.02
C HIS A 420 -31.03 13.47 -6.96
N ASP A 421 -30.79 13.63 -8.26
CA ASP A 421 -31.00 12.64 -9.32
C ASP A 421 -30.21 13.04 -10.58
N ALA A 422 -30.29 12.21 -11.63
CA ALA A 422 -29.59 12.46 -12.89
C ALA A 422 -29.94 13.81 -13.53
N ILE A 423 -31.20 14.25 -13.48
CA ILE A 423 -31.64 15.49 -14.14
C ILE A 423 -31.12 16.71 -13.39
N SER A 424 -31.31 16.76 -12.08
CA SER A 424 -30.83 17.86 -11.23
C SER A 424 -29.31 17.95 -11.20
N SER A 425 -28.62 16.80 -11.22
CA SER A 425 -27.16 16.74 -11.29
C SER A 425 -26.62 17.21 -12.64
N GLN A 426 -27.27 16.80 -13.74
CA GLN A 426 -26.92 17.26 -15.08
C GLN A 426 -27.09 18.77 -15.20
N LYS A 427 -28.20 19.34 -14.73
CA LYS A 427 -28.43 20.79 -14.72
C LYS A 427 -27.34 21.54 -13.96
N LEU A 428 -26.97 21.08 -12.76
CA LEU A 428 -25.86 21.66 -11.99
C LEU A 428 -24.55 21.60 -12.78
N SER A 429 -24.28 20.46 -13.41
CA SER A 429 -23.04 20.23 -14.15
C SER A 429 -22.94 21.05 -15.43
N GLU A 430 -24.01 21.19 -16.18
CA GLU A 430 -24.10 22.08 -17.36
C GLU A 430 -23.89 23.54 -16.97
N ASN A 431 -24.51 23.99 -15.88
CA ASN A 431 -24.30 25.32 -15.34
C ASN A 431 -22.83 25.56 -14.98
N LEU A 432 -22.18 24.62 -14.27
CA LEU A 432 -20.77 24.72 -13.91
C LEU A 432 -19.84 24.70 -15.13
N ALA A 433 -20.08 23.79 -16.08
CA ALA A 433 -19.29 23.65 -17.30
C ALA A 433 -19.39 24.88 -18.22
N SER A 434 -20.50 25.61 -18.17
CA SER A 434 -20.65 26.89 -18.89
C SER A 434 -19.78 28.02 -18.32
N LEU A 435 -19.31 27.87 -17.07
CA LEU A 435 -18.58 28.90 -16.33
C LEU A 435 -17.11 28.54 -16.10
N PHE A 436 -16.78 27.26 -15.93
CA PHE A 436 -15.44 26.79 -15.56
C PHE A 436 -15.04 25.58 -16.41
N SER A 437 -13.76 25.48 -16.76
CA SER A 437 -13.22 24.24 -17.34
C SER A 437 -13.16 23.14 -16.28
N GLU A 438 -13.19 21.87 -16.69
CA GLU A 438 -13.22 20.74 -15.76
C GLU A 438 -11.96 20.68 -14.86
N GLU A 439 -10.80 21.12 -15.37
CA GLU A 439 -9.54 21.30 -14.62
C GLU A 439 -9.63 22.32 -13.46
N GLN A 440 -10.62 23.22 -13.51
CA GLN A 440 -10.86 24.22 -12.45
C GLN A 440 -11.82 23.70 -11.38
N ILE A 441 -12.52 22.59 -11.61
CA ILE A 441 -13.60 22.11 -10.74
C ILE A 441 -13.14 20.91 -9.91
N TYR A 442 -13.25 21.04 -8.59
CA TYR A 442 -12.86 20.02 -7.63
C TYR A 442 -14.08 19.60 -6.81
N ARG A 443 -14.77 18.54 -7.24
CA ARG A 443 -15.95 17.99 -6.58
C ARG A 443 -15.52 17.03 -5.47
N ILE A 444 -15.76 17.39 -4.22
CA ILE A 444 -15.35 16.60 -3.06
C ILE A 444 -16.25 15.38 -2.88
N ASP A 445 -15.61 14.22 -2.89
CA ASP A 445 -16.03 13.07 -2.10
C ASP A 445 -14.93 12.78 -1.08
N HIS A 446 -15.17 13.13 0.20
CA HIS A 446 -14.16 13.00 1.24
C HIS A 446 -13.71 11.55 1.51
N TYR A 447 -14.41 10.53 1.02
CA TYR A 447 -13.90 9.16 1.12
C TYR A 447 -12.68 8.90 0.23
N LEU A 448 -12.55 9.62 -0.90
CA LEU A 448 -11.37 9.56 -1.77
C LEU A 448 -10.11 10.13 -1.12
N GLY A 449 -10.27 10.98 -0.09
CA GLY A 449 -9.16 11.50 0.71
C GLY A 449 -8.70 10.55 1.83
N LYS A 450 -9.35 9.40 2.03
CA LYS A 450 -8.98 8.47 3.11
C LYS A 450 -7.81 7.59 2.69
N GLU A 451 -6.84 7.45 3.59
CA GLU A 451 -5.60 6.71 3.38
C GLU A 451 -5.81 5.31 2.77
N MET A 452 -6.68 4.51 3.39
CA MET A 452 -6.92 3.13 2.94
C MET A 452 -7.70 3.04 1.63
N VAL A 453 -8.44 4.10 1.25
CA VAL A 453 -9.11 4.16 -0.06
C VAL A 453 -8.08 4.45 -1.16
N GLN A 454 -7.13 5.35 -0.91
CA GLN A 454 -6.01 5.60 -1.85
C GLN A 454 -5.11 4.37 -1.99
N ASN A 455 -4.86 3.66 -0.89
CA ASN A 455 -4.03 2.46 -0.89
C ASN A 455 -4.60 1.32 -1.75
N LEU A 456 -5.90 1.33 -2.12
CA LEU A 456 -6.47 0.33 -3.02
C LEU A 456 -5.71 0.24 -4.36
N MET A 457 -5.29 1.37 -4.92
CA MET A 457 -4.55 1.38 -6.19
C MET A 457 -3.16 0.75 -6.03
N THR A 458 -2.42 1.16 -4.99
CA THR A 458 -1.09 0.63 -4.67
C THR A 458 -1.14 -0.87 -4.39
N LEU A 459 -2.14 -1.33 -3.63
CA LEU A 459 -2.35 -2.75 -3.35
C LEU A 459 -2.56 -3.54 -4.64
N ARG A 460 -3.45 -3.08 -5.53
CA ARG A 460 -3.81 -3.81 -6.75
C ARG A 460 -2.72 -3.82 -7.81
N PHE A 461 -2.08 -2.67 -8.04
CA PHE A 461 -1.20 -2.48 -9.19
C PHE A 461 0.29 -2.46 -8.84
N GLY A 462 0.63 -2.31 -7.56
CA GLY A 462 2.02 -2.41 -7.05
C GLY A 462 2.43 -3.82 -6.61
N ASN A 463 1.49 -4.76 -6.46
CA ASN A 463 1.76 -6.08 -5.89
C ASN A 463 1.45 -7.22 -6.86
N ARG A 464 2.49 -7.98 -7.26
CA ARG A 464 2.35 -9.13 -8.16
C ARG A 464 1.55 -10.27 -7.55
N VAL A 465 1.53 -10.41 -6.23
CA VAL A 465 0.78 -11.46 -5.51
C VAL A 465 -0.75 -11.31 -5.67
N PHE A 466 -1.27 -10.08 -5.74
CA PHE A 466 -2.72 -9.84 -5.81
C PHE A 466 -3.26 -9.72 -7.24
N ASN A 467 -2.43 -9.30 -8.19
CA ASN A 467 -2.88 -9.00 -9.55
C ASN A 467 -3.51 -10.23 -10.27
N PRO A 468 -2.93 -11.45 -10.23
CA PRO A 468 -3.51 -12.63 -10.88
C PRO A 468 -4.83 -13.11 -10.27
N SER A 469 -5.06 -12.82 -8.98
CA SER A 469 -6.26 -13.26 -8.27
C SER A 469 -7.39 -12.22 -8.28
N TRP A 470 -7.17 -11.04 -8.89
CA TRP A 470 -8.14 -9.94 -8.89
C TRP A 470 -9.15 -10.03 -10.05
N ASN A 471 -9.87 -11.14 -10.15
CA ASN A 471 -10.83 -11.42 -11.23
C ASN A 471 -11.88 -12.46 -10.78
N ARG A 472 -12.89 -12.65 -11.62
CA ARG A 472 -13.99 -13.62 -11.45
C ARG A 472 -13.58 -15.07 -11.22
N ASP A 473 -12.42 -15.49 -11.69
CA ASP A 473 -11.95 -16.88 -11.55
C ASP A 473 -11.56 -17.19 -10.10
N ASN A 474 -11.20 -16.14 -9.34
CA ASN A 474 -10.70 -16.27 -7.97
C ASN A 474 -11.65 -15.61 -6.96
N ILE A 475 -12.33 -14.52 -7.33
CA ILE A 475 -13.20 -13.75 -6.43
C ILE A 475 -14.65 -14.23 -6.55
N ALA A 476 -15.22 -14.65 -5.42
CA ALA A 476 -16.61 -15.09 -5.30
C ALA A 476 -17.59 -13.94 -5.12
N SER A 477 -17.22 -12.94 -4.30
CA SER A 477 -18.01 -11.74 -4.05
C SER A 477 -17.16 -10.60 -3.50
N VAL A 478 -17.62 -9.37 -3.71
CA VAL A 478 -17.04 -8.16 -3.12
C VAL A 478 -18.11 -7.49 -2.26
N GLN A 479 -17.77 -7.14 -1.01
CA GLN A 479 -18.66 -6.42 -0.10
C GLN A 479 -18.01 -5.11 0.33
N ILE A 480 -18.73 -4.00 0.17
CA ILE A 480 -18.31 -2.67 0.61
C ILE A 480 -19.31 -2.20 1.64
N THR A 481 -18.84 -1.95 2.86
CA THR A 481 -19.69 -1.69 4.02
C THR A 481 -19.40 -0.32 4.60
N PHE A 482 -20.44 0.42 4.95
CA PHE A 482 -20.41 1.64 5.77
C PHE A 482 -21.42 1.50 6.90
N LYS A 483 -21.01 1.76 8.13
CA LYS A 483 -21.86 1.63 9.32
C LYS A 483 -21.58 2.77 10.27
N GLU A 484 -22.66 3.37 10.77
CA GLU A 484 -22.62 4.35 11.84
C GLU A 484 -23.44 3.84 13.03
N PRO A 485 -22.92 3.94 14.26
CA PRO A 485 -23.63 3.47 15.44
C PRO A 485 -24.64 4.48 15.99
N PHE A 486 -24.66 5.69 15.42
CA PHE A 486 -25.58 6.75 15.77
C PHE A 486 -26.66 6.94 14.70
N GLY A 487 -27.85 7.41 15.11
CA GLY A 487 -28.95 7.78 14.23
C GLY A 487 -28.74 9.12 13.52
N THR A 488 -29.82 9.89 13.30
CA THR A 488 -29.77 11.21 12.64
C THR A 488 -29.47 12.39 13.57
N GLN A 489 -29.39 12.17 14.89
CA GLN A 489 -28.95 13.16 15.89
C GLN A 489 -29.64 14.53 15.75
N GLY A 490 -30.96 14.56 15.62
CA GLY A 490 -31.76 15.79 15.47
C GLY A 490 -31.63 16.49 14.12
N ARG A 491 -30.99 15.85 13.14
CA ARG A 491 -30.94 16.28 11.73
C ARG A 491 -31.83 15.41 10.85
N GLY A 492 -32.81 14.73 11.43
CA GLY A 492 -33.70 13.81 10.74
C GLY A 492 -34.41 14.46 9.56
N GLY A 493 -34.93 15.68 9.72
CA GLY A 493 -35.64 16.40 8.65
C GLY A 493 -34.77 16.73 7.43
N TYR A 494 -33.48 17.07 7.63
CA TYR A 494 -32.56 17.24 6.50
C TYR A 494 -32.23 15.89 5.84
N PHE A 495 -32.01 14.84 6.64
CA PHE A 495 -31.73 13.51 6.11
C PHE A 495 -32.93 12.92 5.35
N ASP A 496 -34.15 13.27 5.74
CA ASP A 496 -35.41 12.80 5.15
C ASP A 496 -35.54 13.17 3.66
N GLU A 497 -34.98 14.30 3.26
CA GLU A 497 -35.00 14.76 1.86
C GLU A 497 -34.09 13.92 0.94
N PHE A 498 -33.11 13.19 1.49
CA PHE A 498 -32.09 12.48 0.71
C PHE A 498 -32.10 10.97 0.91
N GLY A 499 -32.18 10.52 2.16
CA GLY A 499 -32.05 9.12 2.57
C GLY A 499 -30.64 8.54 2.38
N ILE A 500 -30.44 7.32 2.88
CA ILE A 500 -29.12 6.70 2.98
C ILE A 500 -28.46 6.43 1.61
N ILE A 501 -29.25 6.19 0.56
CA ILE A 501 -28.73 5.89 -0.78
C ILE A 501 -28.02 7.12 -1.35
N ARG A 502 -28.63 8.31 -1.26
CA ARG A 502 -28.01 9.56 -1.72
C ARG A 502 -26.92 10.05 -0.77
N ASP A 503 -27.09 9.85 0.53
CA ASP A 503 -26.10 10.32 1.52
C ASP A 503 -24.76 9.58 1.39
N VAL A 504 -24.79 8.25 1.19
CA VAL A 504 -23.60 7.39 1.31
C VAL A 504 -23.40 6.42 0.13
N MET A 505 -24.46 5.77 -0.39
CA MET A 505 -24.29 4.68 -1.35
C MET A 505 -23.89 5.17 -2.74
N GLN A 506 -24.58 6.19 -3.25
CA GLN A 506 -24.38 6.73 -4.60
C GLN A 506 -23.02 7.41 -4.77
N ASN A 507 -22.46 7.95 -3.69
CA ASN A 507 -21.17 8.61 -3.66
C ASN A 507 -20.09 7.69 -3.07
N HIS A 508 -19.91 7.67 -1.75
CA HIS A 508 -18.79 7.06 -1.05
C HIS A 508 -18.59 5.58 -1.41
N LEU A 509 -19.66 4.77 -1.37
CA LEU A 509 -19.54 3.35 -1.67
C LEU A 509 -19.28 3.08 -3.15
N LEU A 510 -19.90 3.86 -4.05
CA LEU A 510 -19.68 3.71 -5.48
C LEU A 510 -18.27 4.17 -5.90
N GLN A 511 -17.73 5.20 -5.25
CA GLN A 511 -16.34 5.65 -5.43
C GLN A 511 -15.33 4.58 -5.01
N ILE A 512 -15.57 3.91 -3.88
CA ILE A 512 -14.74 2.77 -3.46
C ILE A 512 -14.90 1.61 -4.45
N LEU A 513 -16.13 1.32 -4.91
CA LEU A 513 -16.39 0.28 -5.91
C LEU A 513 -15.58 0.52 -7.18
N SER A 514 -15.57 1.75 -7.71
CA SER A 514 -14.85 2.05 -8.95
C SER A 514 -13.35 1.81 -8.80
N LEU A 515 -12.75 2.14 -7.66
CA LEU A 515 -11.33 1.86 -7.36
C LEU A 515 -11.03 0.37 -7.18
N VAL A 516 -11.95 -0.39 -6.58
CA VAL A 516 -11.81 -1.86 -6.44
C VAL A 516 -11.92 -2.55 -7.79
N ALA A 517 -12.77 -2.04 -8.68
CA ALA A 517 -13.15 -2.73 -9.90
C ALA A 517 -12.43 -2.25 -11.18
N MET A 518 -11.90 -1.02 -11.22
CA MET A 518 -11.23 -0.44 -12.40
C MET A 518 -10.13 -1.34 -12.97
N GLU A 519 -9.90 -1.30 -14.28
CA GLU A 519 -8.71 -1.94 -14.86
C GLU A 519 -7.43 -1.20 -14.47
N LYS A 520 -6.27 -1.79 -14.79
CA LYS A 520 -4.99 -1.09 -14.60
C LYS A 520 -4.97 0.12 -15.55
N PRO A 521 -4.80 1.35 -15.04
CA PRO A 521 -4.73 2.54 -15.89
C PRO A 521 -3.44 2.56 -16.70
N ALA A 522 -3.42 3.34 -17.77
CA ALA A 522 -2.25 3.50 -18.64
C ALA A 522 -1.05 4.10 -17.88
N SER A 523 -1.33 5.05 -16.97
CA SER A 523 -0.35 5.69 -16.09
C SER A 523 -1.00 6.09 -14.75
N CYS A 524 -0.23 6.76 -13.88
CA CYS A 524 -0.76 7.40 -12.67
C CYS A 524 -1.31 8.82 -12.94
N HIS A 525 -1.41 9.25 -14.20
CA HIS A 525 -2.02 10.53 -14.55
C HIS A 525 -3.49 10.57 -14.09
N PRO A 526 -3.97 11.67 -13.46
CA PRO A 526 -5.33 11.76 -12.93
C PRO A 526 -6.42 11.34 -13.91
N ASP A 527 -6.32 11.73 -15.19
CA ASP A 527 -7.32 11.35 -16.20
C ASP A 527 -7.29 9.88 -16.60
N ASP A 528 -6.12 9.23 -16.65
CA ASP A 528 -6.04 7.81 -16.98
C ASP A 528 -6.75 6.97 -15.91
N ILE A 529 -6.59 7.38 -14.64
CA ILE A 529 -7.26 6.76 -13.50
C ILE A 529 -8.77 7.00 -13.57
N ARG A 530 -9.18 8.26 -13.77
CA ARG A 530 -10.60 8.63 -13.87
C ARG A 530 -11.28 7.95 -15.07
N ASN A 531 -10.59 7.78 -16.19
CA ASN A 531 -11.08 7.05 -17.35
C ASN A 531 -11.42 5.59 -17.03
N GLU A 532 -10.55 4.88 -16.30
CA GLU A 532 -10.82 3.50 -15.90
C GLU A 532 -11.93 3.38 -14.84
N LYS A 533 -12.07 4.37 -13.94
CA LYS A 533 -13.22 4.46 -13.01
C LYS A 533 -14.54 4.58 -13.80
N VAL A 534 -14.62 5.53 -14.73
CA VAL A 534 -15.83 5.78 -15.54
C VAL A 534 -16.17 4.58 -16.42
N LYS A 535 -15.16 3.96 -17.05
CA LYS A 535 -15.34 2.76 -17.89
C LYS A 535 -16.01 1.62 -17.11
N VAL A 536 -15.64 1.42 -15.84
CA VAL A 536 -16.31 0.43 -14.99
C VAL A 536 -17.74 0.82 -14.67
N LEU A 537 -18.01 2.08 -14.31
CA LEU A 537 -19.37 2.52 -14.00
C LEU A 537 -20.32 2.36 -15.20
N ARG A 538 -19.83 2.60 -16.42
CA ARG A 538 -20.57 2.35 -17.67
C ARG A 538 -20.96 0.88 -17.86
N CYS A 539 -20.21 -0.06 -17.28
CA CYS A 539 -20.53 -1.49 -17.33
C CYS A 539 -21.60 -1.92 -16.31
N ILE A 540 -22.05 -1.01 -15.44
CA ILE A 540 -23.07 -1.27 -14.42
C ILE A 540 -24.44 -0.84 -14.94
N LYS A 541 -25.39 -1.78 -14.93
CA LYS A 541 -26.80 -1.50 -15.28
C LYS A 541 -27.50 -0.73 -14.15
N GLU A 542 -28.62 -0.10 -14.49
CA GLU A 542 -29.49 0.55 -13.53
C GLU A 542 -29.91 -0.43 -12.42
N LEU A 543 -29.81 0.03 -11.17
CA LEU A 543 -30.12 -0.79 -9.99
C LEU A 543 -31.63 -1.05 -9.91
N GLN A 544 -31.99 -2.33 -9.83
CA GLN A 544 -33.38 -2.78 -9.76
C GLN A 544 -33.80 -3.07 -8.32
N LEU A 545 -35.06 -2.80 -7.98
CA LEU A 545 -35.60 -2.92 -6.62
C LEU A 545 -35.46 -4.34 -6.04
N GLU A 546 -35.55 -5.39 -6.87
CA GLU A 546 -35.37 -6.79 -6.47
C GLU A 546 -33.96 -7.12 -5.92
N ASN A 547 -32.97 -6.29 -6.25
CA ASN A 547 -31.59 -6.41 -5.77
C ASN A 547 -31.27 -5.44 -4.62
N VAL A 548 -32.31 -4.93 -3.95
CA VAL A 548 -32.19 -3.94 -2.88
C VAL A 548 -33.00 -4.35 -1.66
N ILE A 549 -32.41 -4.19 -0.48
CA ILE A 549 -33.11 -4.21 0.81
C ILE A 549 -33.02 -2.82 1.42
N LEU A 550 -34.18 -2.24 1.76
CA LEU A 550 -34.29 -0.96 2.45
C LEU A 550 -34.67 -1.22 3.91
N GLY A 551 -34.09 -0.46 4.83
CA GLY A 551 -34.44 -0.52 6.24
C GLY A 551 -34.57 0.85 6.90
N GLN A 552 -35.34 0.91 7.98
CA GLN A 552 -35.50 2.10 8.82
C GLN A 552 -35.38 1.71 10.30
N TYR A 553 -34.56 2.43 11.07
CA TYR A 553 -34.31 2.04 12.46
C TYR A 553 -35.48 2.40 13.39
N VAL A 554 -35.73 1.52 14.35
CA VAL A 554 -36.68 1.71 15.46
C VAL A 554 -35.92 1.69 16.78
N GLY A 555 -36.47 2.34 17.80
CA GLY A 555 -35.87 2.43 19.13
C GLY A 555 -35.63 1.07 19.77
N ASP A 556 -34.60 1.00 20.60
CA ASP A 556 -34.28 -0.12 21.49
C ASP A 556 -34.58 0.27 22.95
N PRO A 557 -35.72 -0.12 23.52
CA PRO A 557 -36.04 0.17 24.92
C PRO A 557 -35.08 -0.47 25.93
N ASP A 558 -34.33 -1.50 25.52
CA ASP A 558 -33.42 -2.25 26.38
C ASP A 558 -31.98 -1.71 26.32
N ALA A 559 -31.71 -0.72 25.46
CA ALA A 559 -30.36 -0.19 25.29
C ALA A 559 -29.90 0.61 26.53
N GLU A 560 -28.62 0.56 26.84
CA GLU A 560 -28.03 1.38 27.91
C GLU A 560 -28.00 2.87 27.54
N ASP A 561 -27.83 3.19 26.26
CA ASP A 561 -27.79 4.55 25.75
C ASP A 561 -29.22 5.10 25.56
N PRO A 562 -29.61 6.20 26.24
CA PRO A 562 -30.92 6.81 26.07
C PRO A 562 -31.22 7.27 24.64
N GLU A 563 -30.21 7.64 23.84
CA GLU A 563 -30.44 7.99 22.44
C GLU A 563 -30.92 6.79 21.62
N ALA A 564 -30.48 5.59 21.98
CA ALA A 564 -30.85 4.36 21.29
C ALA A 564 -32.31 3.93 21.56
N HIS A 565 -32.98 4.52 22.57
CA HIS A 565 -34.40 4.25 22.86
C HIS A 565 -35.33 4.84 21.80
N LEU A 566 -34.84 5.78 20.99
CA LEU A 566 -35.63 6.51 20.00
C LEU A 566 -35.39 5.94 18.59
N GLY A 567 -36.48 5.73 17.86
CA GLY A 567 -36.49 5.38 16.45
C GLY A 567 -36.34 6.60 15.53
N TYR A 568 -36.29 6.36 14.22
CA TYR A 568 -36.17 7.44 13.24
C TYR A 568 -37.38 8.37 13.24
N LEU A 569 -38.58 7.80 13.36
CA LEU A 569 -39.86 8.54 13.38
C LEU A 569 -40.13 9.24 14.71
N ASP A 570 -39.33 8.99 15.75
CA ASP A 570 -39.42 9.68 17.04
C ASP A 570 -38.65 11.02 17.01
N ASP A 571 -37.83 11.27 15.99
CA ASP A 571 -37.21 12.58 15.76
C ASP A 571 -38.31 13.58 15.36
N PRO A 572 -38.54 14.66 16.13
CA PRO A 572 -39.63 15.60 15.88
C PRO A 572 -39.47 16.38 14.56
N THR A 573 -38.28 16.34 13.95
CA THR A 573 -38.01 16.96 12.66
C THR A 573 -38.39 16.06 11.48
N VAL A 574 -38.73 14.79 11.72
CA VAL A 574 -39.10 13.79 10.70
C VAL A 574 -40.63 13.66 10.62
N PRO A 575 -41.22 13.64 9.41
CA PRO A 575 -42.64 13.33 9.26
C PRO A 575 -42.97 11.93 9.78
N THR A 576 -44.04 11.80 10.58
CA THR A 576 -44.47 10.50 11.16
C THR A 576 -44.86 9.43 10.13
N SER A 577 -45.04 9.83 8.86
CA SER A 577 -45.33 8.94 7.73
C SER A 577 -44.12 8.75 6.79
N SER A 578 -42.92 9.13 7.23
CA SER A 578 -41.70 9.00 6.43
C SER A 578 -41.35 7.53 6.17
N ASN A 579 -41.10 7.23 4.89
CA ASN A 579 -40.58 5.95 4.45
C ASN A 579 -39.08 6.03 4.11
N THR A 580 -38.39 7.08 4.56
CA THR A 580 -37.00 7.30 4.21
C THR A 580 -36.12 6.18 4.76
N PRO A 581 -35.34 5.49 3.91
CA PRO A 581 -34.46 4.43 4.36
C PRO A 581 -33.24 5.00 5.09
N THR A 582 -33.00 4.52 6.31
CA THR A 582 -31.77 4.77 7.10
C THR A 582 -30.74 3.65 6.92
N PHE A 583 -31.13 2.56 6.26
CA PHE A 583 -30.29 1.43 5.86
C PHE A 583 -30.61 1.03 4.41
N ALA A 584 -29.58 0.66 3.67
CA ALA A 584 -29.73 0.03 2.37
C ALA A 584 -28.65 -1.05 2.15
N LEU A 585 -29.05 -2.18 1.60
CA LEU A 585 -28.16 -3.13 0.93
C LEU A 585 -28.56 -3.19 -0.53
N ALA A 586 -27.58 -3.04 -1.43
CA ALA A 586 -27.77 -3.16 -2.87
C ALA A 586 -26.76 -4.13 -3.47
N VAL A 587 -27.18 -4.91 -4.45
CA VAL A 587 -26.29 -5.79 -5.21
C VAL A 587 -26.15 -5.28 -6.64
N LEU A 588 -24.93 -4.94 -7.02
CA LEU A 588 -24.56 -4.51 -8.37
C LEU A 588 -23.79 -5.62 -9.09
N LYS A 589 -23.88 -5.62 -10.41
CA LYS A 589 -23.09 -6.48 -11.31
C LYS A 589 -22.38 -5.60 -12.34
N ILE A 590 -21.12 -5.92 -12.60
CA ILE A 590 -20.28 -5.20 -13.56
C ILE A 590 -20.16 -6.09 -14.80
N ASN A 591 -20.76 -5.68 -15.90
CA ASN A 591 -20.83 -6.48 -17.13
C ASN A 591 -19.57 -6.27 -17.98
N ASN A 592 -18.44 -6.83 -17.53
CA ASN A 592 -17.19 -6.87 -18.28
C ASN A 592 -16.48 -8.21 -18.05
N GLU A 593 -15.39 -8.46 -18.79
CA GLU A 593 -14.65 -9.73 -18.73
C GLU A 593 -14.15 -10.07 -17.31
N ARG A 594 -13.59 -9.09 -16.59
CA ARG A 594 -12.99 -9.30 -15.26
C ARG A 594 -14.01 -9.69 -14.20
N TRP A 595 -15.21 -9.11 -14.24
CA TRP A 595 -16.19 -9.16 -13.16
C TRP A 595 -17.50 -9.87 -13.50
N ASP A 596 -17.61 -10.45 -14.70
CA ASP A 596 -18.81 -11.16 -15.11
C ASP A 596 -19.21 -12.26 -14.10
N GLY A 597 -20.45 -12.18 -13.61
CA GLY A 597 -21.01 -13.06 -12.59
C GLY A 597 -20.64 -12.73 -11.14
N VAL A 598 -19.67 -11.85 -10.88
CA VAL A 598 -19.26 -11.49 -9.51
C VAL A 598 -20.19 -10.42 -8.93
N PRO A 599 -20.87 -10.68 -7.80
CA PRO A 599 -21.73 -9.71 -7.15
C PRO A 599 -20.92 -8.70 -6.32
N PHE A 600 -21.25 -7.42 -6.48
CA PHE A 600 -20.77 -6.32 -5.66
C PHE A 600 -21.88 -5.89 -4.69
N ILE A 601 -21.69 -6.19 -3.41
CA ILE A 601 -22.66 -5.96 -2.34
C ILE A 601 -22.30 -4.65 -1.63
N LEU A 602 -23.11 -3.61 -1.83
CA LEU A 602 -22.99 -2.34 -1.13
C LEU A 602 -23.92 -2.35 0.08
N ARG A 603 -23.39 -2.14 1.29
CA ARG A 603 -24.17 -2.11 2.55
C ARG A 603 -23.90 -0.84 3.30
N CYS A 604 -24.90 0.00 3.53
CA CYS A 604 -24.77 1.19 4.36
C CYS A 604 -25.95 1.39 5.32
N GLY A 605 -25.69 1.93 6.50
CA GLY A 605 -26.76 2.38 7.38
C GLY A 605 -26.31 3.11 8.65
N LYS A 606 -27.29 3.77 9.27
CA LYS A 606 -27.18 4.48 10.55
C LYS A 606 -27.81 3.66 11.69
N ALA A 607 -27.52 4.01 12.94
CA ALA A 607 -28.01 3.32 14.13
C ALA A 607 -27.70 1.81 14.12
N LEU A 608 -26.49 1.44 13.66
CA LEU A 608 -26.03 0.05 13.59
C LEU A 608 -25.14 -0.31 14.80
N ASN A 609 -24.72 -1.56 14.89
CA ASN A 609 -23.96 -2.07 16.04
C ASN A 609 -22.54 -1.51 16.21
N GLU A 610 -21.96 -0.83 15.21
CA GLU A 610 -20.58 -0.33 15.26
C GLU A 610 -20.34 0.76 14.20
N ARG A 611 -19.30 1.58 14.42
CA ARG A 611 -18.74 2.44 13.37
C ARG A 611 -17.77 1.64 12.53
N LYS A 612 -18.00 1.52 11.23
CA LYS A 612 -17.08 0.80 10.33
C LYS A 612 -17.23 1.22 8.87
N ALA A 613 -16.12 1.41 8.18
CA ALA A 613 -16.08 1.39 6.72
C ALA A 613 -15.01 0.37 6.27
N GLU A 614 -15.38 -0.57 5.40
CA GLU A 614 -14.46 -1.61 4.93
C GLU A 614 -14.80 -2.09 3.52
N VAL A 615 -13.78 -2.58 2.82
CA VAL A 615 -13.89 -3.40 1.62
C VAL A 615 -13.49 -4.82 1.98
N ARG A 616 -14.32 -5.79 1.61
CA ARG A 616 -14.08 -7.23 1.80
C ARG A 616 -14.17 -7.93 0.46
N ILE A 617 -13.10 -8.60 0.08
CA ILE A 617 -13.01 -9.42 -1.13
C ILE A 617 -12.97 -10.86 -0.66
N GLN A 618 -14.03 -11.62 -0.95
CA GLN A 618 -14.12 -13.03 -0.58
C GLN A 618 -13.80 -13.88 -1.81
N TYR A 619 -12.82 -14.76 -1.67
CA TYR A 619 -12.38 -15.67 -2.72
C TYR A 619 -13.31 -16.87 -2.86
N HIS A 620 -13.25 -17.58 -3.99
CA HIS A 620 -13.90 -18.88 -4.15
C HIS A 620 -13.28 -19.93 -3.23
N ASP A 621 -14.01 -21.03 -3.05
CA ASP A 621 -13.50 -22.21 -2.38
C ASP A 621 -12.35 -22.82 -3.19
N VAL A 622 -11.37 -23.43 -2.51
CA VAL A 622 -10.26 -24.10 -3.18
C VAL A 622 -10.78 -25.34 -3.93
N PRO A 623 -10.51 -25.49 -5.24
CA PRO A 623 -10.97 -26.65 -6.00
C PRO A 623 -10.20 -27.92 -5.60
N GLY A 624 -10.85 -29.08 -5.72
CA GLY A 624 -10.21 -30.38 -5.42
C GLY A 624 -9.92 -30.57 -3.93
N ASP A 625 -10.90 -30.26 -3.08
CA ASP A 625 -10.75 -30.27 -1.63
C ASP A 625 -10.29 -31.64 -1.09
N ILE A 626 -9.18 -31.62 -0.35
CA ILE A 626 -8.59 -32.78 0.34
C ILE A 626 -8.79 -32.73 1.87
N PHE A 627 -9.55 -31.74 2.35
CA PHE A 627 -9.73 -31.44 3.77
C PHE A 627 -11.20 -31.57 4.22
N ASP A 628 -11.99 -32.41 3.54
CA ASP A 628 -13.36 -32.80 3.94
C ASP A 628 -14.34 -31.65 4.19
N GLY A 629 -14.31 -30.59 3.38
CA GLY A 629 -15.17 -29.42 3.48
C GLY A 629 -14.86 -28.49 4.66
N LYS A 630 -13.76 -28.75 5.37
CA LYS A 630 -13.30 -27.90 6.48
C LYS A 630 -12.81 -26.51 6.05
N PRO A 631 -12.07 -26.34 4.93
CA PRO A 631 -11.54 -25.04 4.52
C PRO A 631 -12.65 -23.99 4.37
N LYS A 632 -12.35 -22.76 4.79
CA LYS A 632 -13.22 -21.60 4.61
C LYS A 632 -12.64 -20.70 3.52
N ARG A 633 -13.51 -19.96 2.83
CA ARG A 633 -13.09 -18.98 1.82
C ARG A 633 -12.12 -17.97 2.42
N ASN A 634 -11.04 -17.70 1.69
CA ASN A 634 -10.11 -16.65 2.05
C ASN A 634 -10.78 -15.29 1.87
N GLU A 635 -10.36 -14.30 2.66
CA GLU A 635 -10.90 -12.95 2.58
C GLU A 635 -9.77 -11.93 2.67
N MET A 636 -9.68 -11.03 1.70
CA MET A 636 -8.87 -9.81 1.82
C MET A 636 -9.76 -8.69 2.34
N VAL A 637 -9.37 -8.08 3.44
CA VAL A 637 -10.13 -7.02 4.11
C VAL A 637 -9.30 -5.75 4.19
N ILE A 638 -9.83 -4.68 3.62
CA ILE A 638 -9.30 -3.32 3.72
C ILE A 638 -10.25 -2.54 4.62
N ARG A 639 -9.88 -2.37 5.89
CA ARG A 639 -10.66 -1.57 6.85
C ARG A 639 -10.24 -0.12 6.73
N VAL A 640 -11.16 0.70 6.22
CA VAL A 640 -10.96 2.13 5.99
C VAL A 640 -11.05 2.94 7.27
N GLN A 641 -11.98 2.59 8.17
CA GLN A 641 -12.09 3.19 9.51
C GLN A 641 -13.04 2.37 10.40
N PRO A 642 -12.96 2.49 11.74
CA PRO A 642 -11.82 2.99 12.51
C PRO A 642 -10.68 1.95 12.50
N GLY A 643 -9.48 2.37 12.92
CA GLY A 643 -8.33 1.48 13.03
C GLY A 643 -7.92 0.92 11.66
N GLU A 644 -7.44 1.82 10.81
CA GLU A 644 -6.95 1.56 9.46
C GLU A 644 -6.10 0.29 9.42
N ALA A 645 -6.54 -0.68 8.63
CA ALA A 645 -5.87 -1.97 8.55
C ALA A 645 -6.11 -2.67 7.21
N LEU A 646 -5.15 -3.50 6.85
CA LEU A 646 -5.23 -4.47 5.76
C LEU A 646 -4.94 -5.85 6.35
N TYR A 647 -5.81 -6.82 6.12
CA TYR A 647 -5.53 -8.19 6.53
C TYR A 647 -6.12 -9.22 5.58
N ILE A 648 -5.48 -10.39 5.52
CA ILE A 648 -5.90 -11.52 4.69
C ILE A 648 -6.23 -12.69 5.61
N LYS A 649 -7.50 -13.06 5.66
CA LYS A 649 -7.94 -14.28 6.33
C LYS A 649 -7.63 -15.49 5.47
N MET A 650 -7.03 -16.50 6.08
CA MET A 650 -6.60 -17.73 5.45
C MET A 650 -6.71 -18.93 6.39
N MET A 651 -6.55 -20.13 5.84
CA MET A 651 -6.49 -21.35 6.63
C MET A 651 -5.04 -21.65 7.02
N THR A 652 -4.79 -22.01 8.27
CA THR A 652 -3.51 -22.52 8.75
C THR A 652 -3.69 -23.83 9.50
N LYS A 653 -2.60 -24.58 9.69
CA LYS A 653 -2.58 -25.72 10.61
C LYS A 653 -2.73 -25.19 12.03
N SER A 654 -3.70 -25.71 12.79
CA SER A 654 -3.86 -25.36 14.20
C SER A 654 -2.55 -25.61 14.97
N PRO A 655 -2.09 -24.66 15.80
CA PRO A 655 -0.96 -24.85 16.67
C PRO A 655 -1.13 -26.07 17.56
N GLY A 656 -0.13 -26.95 17.61
CA GLY A 656 -0.18 -28.19 18.38
C GLY A 656 0.16 -29.44 17.56
N ILE A 657 -0.19 -30.60 18.10
CA ILE A 657 0.25 -31.91 17.60
C ILE A 657 -0.72 -32.47 16.53
N THR A 658 -1.99 -32.04 16.52
CA THR A 658 -2.98 -32.51 15.54
C THR A 658 -2.78 -31.86 14.17
N PHE A 659 -3.32 -32.48 13.12
CA PHE A 659 -3.32 -31.93 11.77
C PHE A 659 -4.62 -31.16 11.46
N ASP A 660 -5.24 -30.60 12.50
CA ASP A 660 -6.44 -29.79 12.35
C ASP A 660 -6.12 -28.42 11.74
N MET A 661 -7.17 -27.77 11.24
CA MET A 661 -7.08 -26.49 10.55
C MET A 661 -7.91 -25.44 11.26
N GLU A 662 -7.47 -24.20 11.21
CA GLU A 662 -8.22 -23.05 11.71
C GLU A 662 -8.08 -21.84 10.79
N GLU A 663 -9.05 -20.92 10.86
CA GLU A 663 -8.95 -19.61 10.23
C GLU A 663 -7.99 -18.73 11.03
N THR A 664 -7.03 -18.09 10.36
CA THR A 664 -6.11 -17.09 10.91
C THR A 664 -5.95 -15.92 9.93
N GLU A 665 -5.07 -14.97 10.21
CA GLU A 665 -4.82 -13.82 9.36
C GLU A 665 -3.35 -13.42 9.25
N LEU A 666 -3.01 -12.82 8.10
CA LEU A 666 -1.85 -11.94 7.97
C LEU A 666 -2.34 -10.50 8.14
N ASP A 667 -1.86 -9.78 9.15
CA ASP A 667 -2.37 -8.45 9.54
C ASP A 667 -1.33 -7.33 9.36
N LEU A 668 -1.80 -6.22 8.79
CA LEU A 668 -1.15 -4.92 8.79
C LEU A 668 -2.11 -3.89 9.40
N THR A 669 -2.03 -3.70 10.71
CA THR A 669 -2.74 -2.62 11.42
C THR A 669 -1.84 -1.37 11.51
N TYR A 670 -2.29 -0.25 10.93
CA TYR A 670 -1.47 0.96 10.79
C TYR A 670 -1.07 1.54 12.15
N GLY A 671 -2.01 1.61 13.10
CA GLY A 671 -1.73 2.12 14.45
C GLY A 671 -0.69 1.29 15.24
N ASN A 672 -0.43 0.05 14.83
CA ASN A 672 0.60 -0.80 15.43
C ASN A 672 1.93 -0.73 14.65
N ARG A 673 1.86 -0.72 13.32
CA ARG A 673 3.04 -0.78 12.44
C ARG A 673 3.71 0.57 12.22
N TYR A 674 2.91 1.64 12.15
CA TYR A 674 3.33 3.02 11.94
C TYR A 674 2.97 3.85 13.17
N LYS A 675 3.44 3.40 14.34
CA LYS A 675 3.28 4.14 15.59
C LYS A 675 3.88 5.54 15.42
N ASP A 676 3.19 6.54 15.95
CA ASP A 676 3.56 7.95 15.90
C ASP A 676 3.47 8.65 14.52
N LEU A 677 3.11 7.91 13.46
CA LEU A 677 2.76 8.48 12.16
C LEU A 677 1.39 9.15 12.23
N LYS A 678 1.33 10.46 11.98
CA LYS A 678 0.07 11.19 11.81
C LYS A 678 -0.48 10.88 10.42
N LEU A 679 -1.60 10.16 10.36
CA LEU A 679 -2.40 10.06 9.14
C LEU A 679 -3.20 11.36 8.95
N PRO A 680 -3.07 12.06 7.82
CA PRO A 680 -3.85 13.26 7.56
C PRO A 680 -5.35 12.92 7.46
N ASP A 681 -6.21 13.82 7.96
CA ASP A 681 -7.65 13.73 7.70
C ASP A 681 -7.92 13.89 6.20
N ALA A 682 -9.04 13.32 5.73
CA ALA A 682 -9.40 13.38 4.32
C ALA A 682 -9.42 14.80 3.74
N TYR A 683 -9.89 15.79 4.53
CA TYR A 683 -9.89 17.18 4.08
C TYR A 683 -8.49 17.78 4.00
N GLU A 684 -7.55 17.40 4.88
CA GLU A 684 -6.14 17.85 4.81
C GLU A 684 -5.53 17.42 3.49
N ARG A 685 -5.73 16.14 3.12
CA ARG A 685 -5.25 15.59 1.85
C ARG A 685 -5.90 16.28 0.65
N LEU A 686 -7.24 16.31 0.60
CA LEU A 686 -7.95 16.82 -0.56
C LEU A 686 -7.67 18.32 -0.79
N ILE A 687 -7.67 19.14 0.27
CA ILE A 687 -7.34 20.56 0.10
C ILE A 687 -5.93 20.73 -0.44
N LEU A 688 -4.96 19.97 0.08
CA LEU A 688 -3.57 19.99 -0.41
C LEU A 688 -3.47 19.55 -1.88
N ASP A 689 -4.23 18.54 -2.30
CA ASP A 689 -4.29 18.11 -3.70
C ASP A 689 -4.76 19.26 -4.62
N VAL A 690 -5.68 20.12 -4.16
CA VAL A 690 -6.11 21.31 -4.95
C VAL A 690 -5.03 22.38 -5.03
N PHE A 691 -4.20 22.56 -3.99
CA PHE A 691 -3.01 23.41 -4.08
C PHE A 691 -2.02 22.85 -5.12
N CYS A 692 -1.83 21.54 -5.14
CA CYS A 692 -0.93 20.85 -6.08
C CYS A 692 -1.52 20.71 -7.49
N GLY A 693 -2.81 20.96 -7.68
CA GLY A 693 -3.49 20.76 -8.96
C GLY A 693 -3.94 19.33 -9.27
N SER A 694 -3.72 18.38 -8.36
CA SER A 694 -4.11 16.99 -8.56
C SER A 694 -5.62 16.80 -8.51
N GLN A 695 -6.21 16.33 -9.61
CA GLN A 695 -7.64 15.98 -9.67
C GLN A 695 -7.91 14.48 -9.46
N MET A 696 -6.89 13.70 -9.10
CA MET A 696 -6.97 12.23 -8.99
C MET A 696 -8.06 11.77 -8.01
N HIS A 697 -8.21 12.51 -6.90
CA HIS A 697 -9.14 12.18 -5.81
C HIS A 697 -10.43 13.01 -5.84
N PHE A 698 -10.82 13.52 -7.01
CA PHE A 698 -12.02 14.33 -7.19
C PHE A 698 -12.95 13.73 -8.24
N VAL A 699 -14.25 13.92 -8.03
CA VAL A 699 -15.28 13.34 -8.91
C VAL A 699 -15.39 14.16 -10.20
N ARG A 700 -15.15 13.52 -11.34
CA ARG A 700 -15.31 14.12 -12.68
C ARG A 700 -16.78 14.15 -13.08
N ASN A 701 -17.14 15.07 -13.98
CA ASN A 701 -18.53 15.23 -14.43
C ASN A 701 -19.16 13.93 -15.00
N ASP A 702 -18.44 13.24 -15.88
CA ASP A 702 -18.90 11.97 -16.48
C ASP A 702 -18.99 10.84 -15.45
N GLU A 703 -18.11 10.82 -14.45
CA GLU A 703 -18.19 9.90 -13.32
C GLU A 703 -19.48 10.12 -12.51
N LEU A 704 -19.82 11.38 -12.25
CA LEU A 704 -21.05 11.74 -11.54
C LEU A 704 -22.30 11.40 -12.35
N GLN A 705 -22.27 11.58 -13.67
CA GLN A 705 -23.35 11.21 -14.58
C GLN A 705 -23.65 9.71 -14.52
N GLU A 706 -22.62 8.86 -14.60
CA GLU A 706 -22.78 7.40 -14.50
C GLU A 706 -23.27 6.98 -13.12
N ALA A 707 -22.76 7.61 -12.05
CA ALA A 707 -23.23 7.36 -10.70
C ALA A 707 -24.74 7.62 -10.58
N TRP A 708 -25.23 8.76 -11.08
CA TRP A 708 -26.66 9.05 -11.06
C TRP A 708 -27.48 8.17 -12.01
N ARG A 709 -26.96 7.80 -13.18
CA ARG A 709 -27.63 6.85 -14.09
C ARG A 709 -27.94 5.54 -13.38
N ILE A 710 -27.00 5.00 -12.60
CA ILE A 710 -27.16 3.72 -11.89
C ILE A 710 -28.30 3.77 -10.86
N PHE A 711 -28.43 4.87 -10.10
CA PHE A 711 -29.33 4.93 -8.94
C PHE A 711 -30.66 5.66 -9.19
N THR A 712 -30.74 6.58 -10.15
CA THR A 712 -31.92 7.45 -10.34
C THR A 712 -33.22 6.67 -10.56
N PRO A 713 -33.28 5.64 -11.42
CA PRO A 713 -34.52 4.89 -11.62
C PRO A 713 -35.06 4.23 -10.34
N LEU A 714 -34.17 3.69 -9.51
CA LEU A 714 -34.53 3.12 -8.21
C LEU A 714 -35.08 4.20 -7.28
N LEU A 715 -34.39 5.33 -7.16
CA LEU A 715 -34.77 6.42 -6.25
C LEU A 715 -36.16 6.97 -6.60
N HIS A 716 -36.42 7.24 -7.88
CA HIS A 716 -37.74 7.68 -8.35
C HIS A 716 -38.83 6.64 -8.09
N ARG A 717 -38.50 5.34 -8.23
CA ARG A 717 -39.44 4.26 -7.90
C ARG A 717 -39.75 4.19 -6.40
N ILE A 718 -38.75 4.32 -5.54
CA ILE A 718 -38.91 4.35 -4.08
C ILE A 718 -39.86 5.50 -3.68
N GLU A 719 -39.67 6.68 -4.25
CA GLU A 719 -40.47 7.88 -3.98
C GLU A 719 -41.90 7.75 -4.51
N LYS A 720 -42.06 7.27 -5.75
CA LYS A 720 -43.35 7.11 -6.41
C LYS A 720 -44.22 6.03 -5.77
N GLU A 721 -43.64 4.86 -5.52
CA GLU A 721 -44.33 3.70 -4.94
C GLU A 721 -44.40 3.77 -3.41
N LYS A 722 -43.70 4.74 -2.78
CA LYS A 722 -43.59 4.90 -1.33
C LYS A 722 -43.23 3.59 -0.64
N ILE A 723 -42.19 2.92 -1.15
CA ILE A 723 -41.76 1.60 -0.68
C ILE A 723 -41.49 1.64 0.82
N GLN A 724 -42.11 0.72 1.56
CA GLN A 724 -41.95 0.62 3.01
C GLN A 724 -40.61 -0.04 3.36
N PRO A 725 -39.73 0.64 4.12
CA PRO A 725 -38.48 0.05 4.57
C PRO A 725 -38.73 -0.98 5.69
N VAL A 726 -37.89 -2.01 5.75
CA VAL A 726 -37.97 -3.03 6.80
C VAL A 726 -37.48 -2.45 8.13
N PRO A 727 -38.24 -2.57 9.23
CA PRO A 727 -37.80 -2.05 10.52
C PRO A 727 -36.59 -2.86 11.03
N TYR A 728 -35.61 -2.17 11.63
CA TYR A 728 -34.52 -2.82 12.35
C TYR A 728 -34.23 -2.11 13.68
N LYS A 729 -33.89 -2.90 14.70
CA LYS A 729 -33.62 -2.39 16.04
C LYS A 729 -32.35 -1.52 16.04
N TYR A 730 -32.38 -0.37 16.72
CA TYR A 730 -31.19 0.48 16.93
C TYR A 730 -30.05 -0.37 17.51
N GLY A 731 -28.83 -0.20 17.01
CA GLY A 731 -27.67 -0.97 17.47
C GLY A 731 -27.61 -2.40 16.93
N SER A 732 -28.57 -2.85 16.10
CA SER A 732 -28.48 -4.13 15.40
C SER A 732 -27.56 -4.06 14.17
N ARG A 733 -27.42 -5.17 13.44
CA ARG A 733 -26.68 -5.19 12.16
C ARG A 733 -27.50 -4.67 10.98
N GLY A 734 -28.76 -4.29 11.20
CA GLY A 734 -29.75 -4.00 10.15
C GLY A 734 -30.73 -5.16 9.92
N PRO A 735 -31.59 -5.08 8.89
CA PRO A 735 -32.59 -6.10 8.58
C PRO A 735 -31.97 -7.48 8.28
N LYS A 736 -32.65 -8.55 8.68
CA LYS A 736 -32.21 -9.94 8.45
C LYS A 736 -32.19 -10.29 6.96
N GLU A 737 -33.14 -9.73 6.22
CA GLU A 737 -33.30 -9.85 4.77
C GLU A 737 -32.05 -9.39 4.02
N ALA A 738 -31.28 -8.45 4.59
CA ALA A 738 -30.01 -8.01 4.04
C ALA A 738 -28.95 -9.11 4.10
N ASP A 739 -28.86 -9.85 5.21
CA ASP A 739 -27.94 -10.98 5.35
C ASP A 739 -28.35 -12.13 4.42
N ASP A 740 -29.65 -12.36 4.24
CA ASP A 740 -30.16 -13.38 3.32
C ASP A 740 -29.96 -13.00 1.84
N MET A 741 -30.03 -11.70 1.50
CA MET A 741 -29.66 -11.21 0.17
C MET A 741 -28.16 -11.36 -0.11
N ALA A 742 -27.30 -11.08 0.87
CA ALA A 742 -25.86 -11.28 0.73
C ALA A 742 -25.52 -12.77 0.49
N LYS A 743 -26.12 -13.68 1.27
CA LYS A 743 -25.95 -15.14 1.09
C LYS A 743 -26.37 -15.61 -0.30
N ARG A 744 -27.52 -15.15 -0.79
CA ARG A 744 -27.99 -15.46 -2.17
C ARG A 744 -27.06 -14.95 -3.25
N ASN A 745 -26.24 -13.93 -2.95
CA ASN A 745 -25.25 -13.35 -3.83
C ASN A 745 -23.83 -13.78 -3.44
N ASN A 746 -23.65 -15.07 -3.18
CA ASN A 746 -22.36 -15.75 -3.05
C ASN A 746 -21.43 -15.21 -1.94
N PHE A 747 -21.99 -14.53 -0.93
CA PHE A 747 -21.27 -14.20 0.29
C PHE A 747 -21.50 -15.26 1.37
N ALA A 748 -20.44 -15.96 1.77
CA ALA A 748 -20.48 -16.97 2.82
C ALA A 748 -20.06 -16.36 4.17
N TYR A 749 -20.88 -16.56 5.21
CA TYR A 749 -20.52 -16.20 6.59
C TYR A 749 -20.45 -17.47 7.44
N TYR A 750 -19.26 -17.81 7.93
CA TYR A 750 -19.03 -19.05 8.67
C TYR A 750 -19.15 -18.90 10.18
N GLY A 751 -18.90 -17.70 10.73
CA GLY A 751 -18.93 -17.45 12.18
C GLY A 751 -17.87 -18.18 13.01
N SER A 752 -16.99 -18.96 12.37
CA SER A 752 -15.91 -19.73 13.01
C SER A 752 -14.66 -18.91 13.31
N TYR A 753 -14.39 -17.87 12.53
CA TYR A 753 -13.25 -16.97 12.73
C TYR A 753 -13.33 -16.25 14.08
N LYS A 754 -12.28 -16.38 14.88
CA LYS A 754 -12.12 -15.70 16.17
C LYS A 754 -10.85 -14.88 16.14
N TRP A 755 -11.00 -13.58 16.32
CA TRP A 755 -9.87 -12.67 16.44
C TRP A 755 -9.80 -12.12 17.86
N VAL A 756 -8.61 -12.16 18.45
CA VAL A 756 -8.29 -11.51 19.70
C VAL A 756 -7.15 -10.55 19.43
N LYS A 757 -7.27 -9.30 19.89
CA LYS A 757 -6.23 -8.30 19.70
C LYS A 757 -4.93 -8.81 20.36
N PRO A 758 -3.84 -8.98 19.59
CA PRO A 758 -2.57 -9.49 20.12
C PRO A 758 -1.88 -8.49 21.06
#